data_AF-A0A3D5A7P8-F1
#
_entry.id   AF-A0A3D5A7P8-F1
#
_cell.length_a   1.000
_cell.length_b   1.000
_cell.length_c   1.000
_cell.angle_alpha   90.00
_cell.angle_beta   90.00
_cell.angle_gamma   90.00
#
_symmetry.space_group_name_H-M   'P 1'
#
loop_
_entity.id
_entity.type
_entity.pdbx_description
1 polymer ?
#
loop_
_entity_poly.entity_id
_entity_poly.type
_entity_poly.pdbx_seq_one_letter_code
_entity_poly.pdbx_strand_id
1 'polypeptide(L)'
;MILKYITLFVGLFVFFSHSYAQHHHEQVSKSTVSYVCPMHPEVTSSKAGKCPKCGMELVKKNIDQQDSNPHDTVAVNPYLGTNDRYTPFKNFAVPVAHPTTDPSKIPGFTISNLEKDIETKAISGARAGLHLPQGSADVKTIRYDLFVTDSIVNFTGKKRQAIAVNGSLPAPTLVFTVGDTALIYVHNQSDEPTSVHWHGIFLPNRMDGVAHLTQHPIPPHKTYVYKFPVLQDGTFWYHSHFSLQEQIGLYGALIFNKRTEPDIPTIPVVLSDWSDMNPHEINRRLHAGNDWFAIKKKTTQSYSEAIKAGRLGVKLTNEWKRMTAMDVSDVYYEKFLLNGAPTQHLSQFKAGDQVRLRIVNGSASTYFWLSFAGGKLKVIANDANDVRPVEVDRMLIAPSETYDVVVTIPENMKYEFLATAEDRTNHASLWLGSGMDMPADKLPKLDYFAGMKMMNGMMKMNGDMKPMGHEMSLQQVDMNAVMYPELKKSSSNVADHLTNKKVYVCPMHPDVVSDKPGTCPKCGMDLELTKGIEGKQLEHDHNHTGKGDLLTLNYNMLQSVEVTTLPNGPWKDLSFELTGNMNRYVWTLNNKTVSESDKILIKRGENVRIKLYNNSMMRHPMHLHGHDFRLVNQYGERSPLKNVVDIMPMETLTLEFAATEDGDWFFHCHILYHMMSGMGRIFTYENSEPNPEIHDPVKAYKMVQMDDRMFTLSGEASVQSNGTEGLVTYSNTRWQISQMWNVGYKASQGYESETTVGRFIDKMQYLMPYVGFDYHYKKLTGHEKNLFGDPELNMFGQKANKSNRKVPVFGVAYTLPWLVIADMRVDTNGKLRFQLGREDIPLTPRLRMNWMVNTDKEYTVGSRYVWTKYISLGAHYDSDMGLGAGVVFTY
;
A
#
# COMPACT_ATOMS: atom_id res chain seq x y z
N MET A 1 28.53 -22.88 -35.18
CA MET A 1 28.60 -23.02 -33.70
C MET A 1 27.22 -22.89 -33.02
N ILE A 2 26.25 -22.17 -33.61
CA ILE A 2 24.84 -22.12 -33.17
C ILE A 2 24.04 -23.38 -33.59
N LEU A 3 24.49 -24.12 -34.61
CA LEU A 3 23.87 -25.39 -35.04
C LEU A 3 24.17 -26.60 -34.11
N LYS A 4 25.02 -26.45 -33.09
CA LYS A 4 25.32 -27.50 -32.09
C LYS A 4 24.49 -27.38 -30.80
N TYR A 5 23.74 -26.30 -30.62
CA TYR A 5 22.86 -26.11 -29.45
C TYR A 5 21.38 -26.37 -29.75
N ILE A 6 21.01 -26.47 -31.04
CA ILE A 6 19.64 -26.77 -31.49
C ILE A 6 19.32 -28.28 -31.37
N THR A 7 20.34 -29.14 -31.38
CA THR A 7 20.19 -30.60 -31.21
C THR A 7 20.10 -31.05 -29.74
N LEU A 8 20.39 -30.17 -28.78
CA LEU A 8 20.27 -30.46 -27.34
C LEU A 8 18.91 -30.05 -26.74
N PHE A 9 18.16 -29.21 -27.45
CA PHE A 9 16.87 -28.66 -26.99
C PHE A 9 15.64 -29.47 -27.48
N VAL A 10 15.82 -30.29 -28.51
CA VAL A 10 14.77 -31.20 -29.03
C VAL A 10 14.78 -32.57 -28.31
N GLY A 11 15.83 -32.87 -27.54
CA GLY A 11 15.96 -34.13 -26.77
C GLY A 11 15.38 -34.10 -25.35
N LEU A 12 15.08 -32.92 -24.78
CA LEU A 12 14.55 -32.81 -23.41
C LEU A 12 13.02 -32.64 -23.33
N PHE A 13 12.34 -32.47 -24.47
CA PHE A 13 10.89 -32.29 -24.54
C PHE A 13 10.11 -33.58 -24.85
N VAL A 14 10.81 -34.72 -25.03
CA VAL A 14 10.22 -36.04 -25.31
C VAL A 14 10.38 -37.01 -24.11
N PHE A 15 10.94 -36.55 -22.98
CA PHE A 15 11.14 -37.35 -21.76
C PHE A 15 10.25 -36.99 -20.56
N PHE A 16 9.31 -36.03 -20.70
CA PHE A 16 8.39 -35.62 -19.61
C PHE A 16 6.91 -35.69 -19.97
N SER A 17 6.55 -36.57 -20.89
CA SER A 17 5.16 -36.84 -21.27
C SER A 17 4.90 -38.33 -21.49
N HIS A 18 5.47 -39.20 -20.64
CA HIS A 18 5.08 -40.60 -20.45
C HIS A 18 5.46 -41.09 -19.04
N SER A 19 4.69 -40.69 -18.03
CA SER A 19 4.52 -41.42 -16.75
C SER A 19 3.35 -40.82 -15.98
N TYR A 20 2.14 -41.00 -16.51
CA TYR A 20 0.91 -40.87 -15.76
C TYR A 20 -0.17 -41.74 -16.40
N ALA A 21 -0.13 -43.05 -16.11
CA ALA A 21 -1.30 -43.94 -15.99
C ALA A 21 -0.83 -45.39 -15.83
N GLN A 22 -1.51 -46.11 -14.93
CA GLN A 22 -1.48 -47.56 -14.73
C GLN A 22 -0.27 -48.18 -14.01
N HIS A 23 -0.34 -48.18 -12.69
CA HIS A 23 -0.29 -49.44 -11.95
C HIS A 23 -1.20 -49.36 -10.71
N HIS A 24 -2.44 -49.84 -10.88
CA HIS A 24 -3.24 -50.39 -9.79
C HIS A 24 -2.89 -51.88 -9.68
N HIS A 25 -2.48 -52.35 -8.51
CA HIS A 25 -3.02 -53.56 -7.88
C HIS A 25 -2.56 -53.63 -6.41
N GLU A 26 -3.56 -53.71 -5.54
CA GLU A 26 -3.62 -54.32 -4.19
C GLU A 26 -2.37 -54.32 -3.30
N GLN A 27 -2.46 -53.62 -2.15
CA GLN A 27 -2.29 -54.23 -0.82
C GLN A 27 -3.12 -53.49 0.26
N VAL A 28 -4.24 -54.12 0.61
CA VAL A 28 -4.82 -54.35 1.95
C VAL A 28 -4.58 -53.29 3.05
N SER A 29 -5.68 -52.61 3.41
CA SER A 29 -5.93 -51.93 4.68
C SER A 29 -5.59 -52.82 5.89
N LYS A 30 -4.66 -52.37 6.74
CA LYS A 30 -4.51 -52.87 8.12
C LYS A 30 -4.78 -51.72 9.09
N SER A 31 -5.94 -51.78 9.75
CA SER A 31 -6.28 -50.97 10.92
C SER A 31 -5.27 -51.21 12.06
N THR A 32 -4.46 -50.22 12.40
CA THR A 32 -3.49 -50.32 13.50
C THR A 32 -4.22 -50.18 14.84
N VAL A 33 -4.40 -51.30 15.53
CA VAL A 33 -4.99 -51.33 16.88
C VAL A 33 -3.93 -50.88 17.91
N SER A 34 -4.25 -49.88 18.72
CA SER A 34 -3.40 -49.37 19.82
C SER A 34 -4.00 -49.74 21.18
N TYR A 35 -3.16 -50.24 22.10
CA TYR A 35 -3.52 -50.59 23.48
C TYR A 35 -2.85 -49.61 24.45
N VAL A 36 -3.58 -49.11 25.44
CA VAL A 36 -3.11 -48.11 26.41
C VAL A 36 -3.39 -48.58 27.84
N CYS A 37 -2.52 -48.26 28.79
CA CYS A 37 -2.77 -48.54 30.20
C CYS A 37 -3.79 -47.54 30.78
N PRO A 38 -4.89 -47.98 31.42
CA PRO A 38 -5.86 -47.07 32.05
C PRO A 38 -5.26 -46.15 33.11
N MET A 39 -4.23 -46.61 33.82
CA MET A 39 -3.57 -45.86 34.90
C MET A 39 -2.34 -45.06 34.44
N HIS A 40 -1.82 -45.35 33.25
CA HIS A 40 -0.59 -44.73 32.72
C HIS A 40 -0.77 -44.46 31.20
N PRO A 41 -1.50 -43.40 30.82
CA PRO A 41 -1.91 -43.14 29.44
C PRO A 41 -0.74 -42.97 28.45
N GLU A 42 0.45 -42.66 28.94
CA GLU A 42 1.69 -42.58 28.17
C GLU A 42 2.24 -43.97 27.76
N VAL A 43 1.82 -45.03 28.44
CA VAL A 43 2.21 -46.41 28.11
C VAL A 43 1.27 -46.92 27.01
N THR A 44 1.76 -46.92 25.77
CA THR A 44 1.05 -47.41 24.59
C THR A 44 1.78 -48.61 23.97
N SER A 45 1.02 -49.54 23.39
CA SER A 45 1.52 -50.75 22.74
C SER A 45 0.70 -51.11 21.51
N SER A 46 1.36 -51.63 20.48
CA SER A 46 0.68 -52.18 19.29
C SER A 46 0.14 -53.60 19.49
N LYS A 47 0.31 -54.19 20.69
CA LYS A 47 -0.16 -55.53 21.07
C LYS A 47 -0.74 -55.53 22.48
N ALA A 48 -1.70 -56.41 22.75
CA ALA A 48 -2.24 -56.64 24.09
C ALA A 48 -1.11 -57.11 25.04
N GLY A 49 -1.15 -56.66 26.29
CA GLY A 49 -0.13 -56.96 27.29
C GLY A 49 -0.45 -56.31 28.63
N LYS A 50 0.45 -56.41 29.61
CA LYS A 50 0.33 -55.73 30.90
C LYS A 50 1.23 -54.50 30.96
N CYS A 51 0.76 -53.46 31.63
CA CYS A 51 1.51 -52.24 31.84
C CYS A 51 2.77 -52.54 32.69
N PRO A 52 3.98 -52.17 32.23
CA PRO A 52 5.20 -52.39 32.99
C PRO A 52 5.30 -51.51 34.26
N LYS A 53 4.46 -50.47 34.40
CA LYS A 53 4.44 -49.59 35.57
C LYS A 53 3.48 -50.03 36.68
N CYS A 54 2.29 -50.54 36.35
CA CYS A 54 1.29 -50.96 37.35
C CYS A 54 0.80 -52.41 37.22
N GLY A 55 1.24 -53.17 36.22
CA GLY A 55 0.84 -54.56 36.01
C GLY A 55 -0.60 -54.78 35.50
N MET A 56 -1.39 -53.73 35.30
CA MET A 56 -2.75 -53.83 34.73
C MET A 56 -2.73 -54.14 33.23
N GLU A 57 -3.76 -54.82 32.73
CA GLU A 57 -3.89 -55.11 31.29
C GLU A 57 -4.11 -53.83 30.47
N LEU A 58 -3.39 -53.73 29.36
CA LEU A 58 -3.53 -52.64 28.39
C LEU A 58 -4.84 -52.82 27.63
N VAL A 59 -5.66 -51.78 27.59
CA VAL A 59 -7.00 -51.81 26.97
C VAL A 59 -6.95 -51.22 25.57
N LYS A 60 -7.74 -51.80 24.66
CA LYS A 60 -7.81 -51.41 23.25
C LYS A 60 -8.49 -50.05 23.11
N LYS A 61 -7.80 -49.05 22.55
CA LYS A 61 -8.32 -47.70 22.31
C LYS A 61 -8.88 -47.60 20.88
N ASN A 62 -10.20 -47.59 20.75
CA ASN A 62 -10.89 -47.16 19.52
C ASN A 62 -11.12 -45.64 19.63
N ILE A 63 -10.84 -44.87 18.58
CA ILE A 63 -11.00 -43.41 18.56
C ILE A 63 -12.37 -43.11 17.98
N ASP A 64 -13.33 -42.73 18.81
CA ASP A 64 -14.48 -41.90 18.46
C ASP A 64 -15.00 -41.12 19.68
N GLN A 65 -15.27 -39.83 19.42
CA GLN A 65 -16.09 -38.79 20.09
C GLN A 65 -16.21 -38.65 21.63
N GLN A 66 -15.84 -37.43 22.07
CA GLN A 66 -16.43 -36.51 23.09
C GLN A 66 -16.98 -37.04 24.43
N ASP A 67 -16.47 -36.52 25.57
CA ASP A 67 -17.24 -35.56 26.40
C ASP A 67 -16.46 -34.88 27.55
N SER A 68 -16.90 -33.64 27.79
CA SER A 68 -16.72 -32.54 28.77
C SER A 68 -16.05 -32.65 30.18
N ASN A 69 -15.23 -31.60 30.45
CA ASN A 69 -15.11 -30.71 31.66
C ASN A 69 -14.51 -31.18 33.02
N PRO A 70 -14.09 -30.26 33.91
CA PRO A 70 -13.43 -28.94 33.77
C PRO A 70 -12.20 -28.80 34.73
N HIS A 71 -11.59 -27.61 34.78
CA HIS A 71 -10.46 -27.16 35.63
C HIS A 71 -9.10 -27.12 34.92
N ASP A 72 -8.83 -25.98 34.28
CA ASP A 72 -7.72 -25.13 34.72
C ASP A 72 -7.90 -23.70 34.20
N THR A 73 -7.38 -22.78 35.00
CA THR A 73 -7.62 -21.35 35.07
C THR A 73 -7.63 -20.60 33.72
N VAL A 74 -8.74 -19.91 33.47
CA VAL A 74 -8.92 -18.89 32.42
C VAL A 74 -7.95 -17.73 32.69
N ALA A 75 -7.05 -17.49 31.74
CA ALA A 75 -6.35 -16.22 31.64
C ALA A 75 -7.39 -15.10 31.44
N VAL A 76 -7.50 -14.21 32.42
CA VAL A 76 -8.27 -12.98 32.29
C VAL A 76 -7.68 -12.18 31.14
N ASN A 77 -8.55 -11.73 30.24
CA ASN A 77 -8.17 -10.85 29.14
C ASN A 77 -7.55 -9.55 29.70
N PRO A 78 -6.28 -9.22 29.43
CA PRO A 78 -5.61 -8.07 30.06
C PRO A 78 -6.15 -6.68 29.61
N TYR A 79 -7.06 -6.62 28.64
CA TYR A 79 -7.69 -5.37 28.18
C TYR A 79 -8.75 -4.81 29.15
N LEU A 80 -8.96 -5.42 30.31
CA LEU A 80 -10.00 -5.03 31.25
C LEU A 80 -9.37 -4.56 32.56
N GLY A 81 -9.18 -3.24 32.67
CA GLY A 81 -8.75 -2.60 33.91
C GLY A 81 -9.65 -2.95 35.09
N THR A 82 -9.07 -2.95 36.30
CA THR A 82 -9.80 -3.19 37.55
C THR A 82 -10.81 -2.06 37.78
N ASN A 83 -12.10 -2.43 37.73
CA ASN A 83 -13.24 -1.52 37.84
C ASN A 83 -13.42 -1.00 39.26
N ASP A 84 -12.84 0.16 39.55
CA ASP A 84 -13.26 0.99 40.68
C ASP A 84 -13.59 2.40 40.18
N ARG A 85 -14.83 2.55 39.68
CA ARG A 85 -15.55 3.77 39.23
C ARG A 85 -15.50 4.07 37.72
N TYR A 86 -16.67 3.95 37.09
CA TYR A 86 -16.96 4.40 35.73
C TYR A 86 -17.01 5.93 35.67
N THR A 87 -16.15 6.53 34.85
CA THR A 87 -16.31 7.94 34.43
C THR A 87 -16.27 8.01 32.91
N PRO A 88 -17.45 8.08 32.25
CA PRO A 88 -17.52 8.28 30.80
C PRO A 88 -16.77 9.54 30.40
N PHE A 89 -15.82 9.42 29.48
CA PHE A 89 -15.12 10.56 28.90
C PHE A 89 -16.10 11.41 28.09
N LYS A 90 -16.29 12.68 28.46
CA LYS A 90 -17.25 13.60 27.81
C LYS A 90 -16.63 14.88 27.26
N ASN A 91 -15.33 15.09 27.45
CA ASN A 91 -14.67 16.37 27.18
C ASN A 91 -13.92 16.37 25.83
N PHE A 92 -14.66 16.17 24.74
CA PHE A 92 -14.14 16.48 23.41
C PHE A 92 -14.09 17.99 23.22
N ALA A 93 -12.95 18.49 22.76
CA ALA A 93 -12.74 19.91 22.48
C ALA A 93 -13.38 20.37 21.16
N VAL A 94 -13.90 19.44 20.37
CA VAL A 94 -14.64 19.67 19.13
C VAL A 94 -15.93 18.85 19.12
N PRO A 95 -16.97 19.27 18.37
CA PRO A 95 -18.20 18.50 18.26
C PRO A 95 -17.98 17.10 17.67
N VAL A 96 -18.65 16.10 18.26
CA VAL A 96 -18.75 14.73 17.75
C VAL A 96 -20.21 14.40 17.44
N ALA A 97 -20.46 13.34 16.67
CA ALA A 97 -21.82 12.93 16.35
C ALA A 97 -22.61 12.56 17.60
N HIS A 98 -23.87 12.99 17.67
CA HIS A 98 -24.80 12.56 18.70
C HIS A 98 -25.54 11.30 18.28
N PRO A 99 -25.70 10.32 19.19
CA PRO A 99 -26.56 9.17 18.93
C PRO A 99 -27.99 9.59 18.61
N THR A 100 -28.64 8.85 17.74
CA THR A 100 -30.03 9.09 17.36
C THR A 100 -30.95 8.78 18.55
N THR A 101 -31.80 9.74 18.92
CA THR A 101 -32.73 9.62 20.07
C THR A 101 -34.18 9.35 19.69
N ASP A 102 -34.58 9.55 18.42
CA ASP A 102 -35.96 9.37 17.95
C ASP A 102 -36.02 8.74 16.54
N PRO A 103 -36.08 7.39 16.45
CA PRO A 103 -36.17 6.67 15.18
C PRO A 103 -37.41 7.00 14.34
N SER A 104 -38.48 7.50 14.96
CA SER A 104 -39.76 7.74 14.29
C SER A 104 -39.73 8.91 13.30
N LYS A 105 -38.70 9.76 13.38
CA LYS A 105 -38.51 10.94 12.51
C LYS A 105 -37.58 10.69 11.34
N ILE A 106 -37.01 9.50 11.22
CA ILE A 106 -36.08 9.15 10.14
C ILE A 106 -36.87 8.69 8.92
N PRO A 107 -36.53 9.16 7.69
CA PRO A 107 -37.26 8.76 6.49
C PRO A 107 -37.29 7.23 6.34
N GLY A 108 -38.44 6.68 5.94
CA GLY A 108 -38.64 5.24 5.76
C GLY A 108 -37.91 4.68 4.54
N PHE A 109 -36.60 4.48 4.63
CA PHE A 109 -35.83 3.74 3.62
C PHE A 109 -36.01 2.23 3.80
N THR A 110 -35.95 1.48 2.69
CA THR A 110 -35.97 0.01 2.77
C THR A 110 -34.61 -0.51 3.24
N ILE A 111 -34.62 -1.33 4.29
CA ILE A 111 -33.43 -2.08 4.73
C ILE A 111 -33.09 -3.11 3.64
N SER A 112 -31.82 -3.08 3.21
CA SER A 112 -31.25 -3.90 2.15
C SER A 112 -30.45 -5.09 2.66
N ASN A 113 -30.20 -5.18 3.97
CA ASN A 113 -29.67 -6.39 4.59
C ASN A 113 -30.54 -7.58 4.19
N LEU A 114 -29.90 -8.72 3.94
CA LEU A 114 -30.62 -9.96 3.66
C LEU A 114 -31.24 -10.52 4.95
N GLU A 115 -30.63 -10.22 6.10
CA GLU A 115 -31.16 -10.51 7.43
C GLU A 115 -32.17 -9.45 7.91
N LYS A 116 -33.46 -9.81 7.89
CA LYS A 116 -34.57 -8.89 8.20
C LYS A 116 -34.71 -8.52 9.68
N ASP A 117 -34.18 -9.35 10.57
CA ASP A 117 -34.22 -9.17 12.03
C ASP A 117 -32.90 -8.64 12.60
N ILE A 118 -31.96 -8.20 11.77
CA ILE A 118 -30.61 -7.79 12.17
C ILE A 118 -30.60 -6.77 13.33
N GLU A 119 -31.61 -5.91 13.39
CA GLU A 119 -31.77 -4.91 14.46
C GLU A 119 -32.00 -5.54 15.83
N THR A 120 -32.81 -6.59 15.90
CA THR A 120 -33.28 -7.22 17.15
C THR A 120 -32.57 -8.53 17.45
N LYS A 121 -31.97 -9.16 16.45
CA LYS A 121 -31.27 -10.44 16.58
C LYS A 121 -30.09 -10.34 17.53
N ALA A 122 -29.87 -11.39 18.32
CA ALA A 122 -28.67 -11.52 19.14
C ALA A 122 -27.43 -11.56 18.25
N ILE A 123 -26.36 -10.91 18.69
CA ILE A 123 -25.10 -10.90 17.95
C ILE A 123 -24.42 -12.26 18.15
N SER A 124 -24.45 -13.11 17.13
CA SER A 124 -23.64 -14.32 17.04
C SER A 124 -22.44 -14.08 16.12
N GLY A 125 -21.26 -14.58 16.49
CA GLY A 125 -20.11 -14.64 15.58
C GLY A 125 -18.97 -13.63 15.80
N ALA A 126 -19.09 -12.71 16.77
CA ALA A 126 -17.91 -12.04 17.34
C ALA A 126 -17.60 -12.71 18.68
N ARG A 127 -16.70 -13.70 18.66
CA ARG A 127 -16.21 -14.45 19.83
C ARG A 127 -17.33 -15.11 20.69
N ALA A 128 -17.79 -16.28 20.26
CA ALA A 128 -18.54 -17.19 21.12
C ALA A 128 -17.66 -17.59 22.34
N GLY A 129 -17.83 -16.89 23.47
CA GLY A 129 -17.07 -17.10 24.71
C GLY A 129 -16.49 -15.85 25.37
N LEU A 130 -16.59 -14.67 24.77
CA LEU A 130 -16.09 -13.45 25.44
C LEU A 130 -17.01 -13.03 26.59
N HIS A 131 -16.44 -13.03 27.80
CA HIS A 131 -17.09 -12.48 28.97
C HIS A 131 -17.01 -10.95 28.87
N LEU A 132 -18.17 -10.27 28.86
CA LEU A 132 -18.22 -8.82 29.05
C LEU A 132 -17.45 -8.45 30.33
N PRO A 133 -16.78 -7.29 30.40
CA PRO A 133 -16.10 -6.86 31.61
C PRO A 133 -16.98 -6.98 32.84
N GLN A 134 -16.42 -7.47 33.95
CA GLN A 134 -17.11 -7.61 35.23
C GLN A 134 -17.59 -6.21 35.69
N GLY A 135 -18.90 -5.95 35.71
CA GLY A 135 -19.48 -4.60 35.95
C GLY A 135 -20.26 -4.01 34.77
N SER A 136 -20.37 -4.73 33.65
CA SER A 136 -21.16 -4.36 32.45
C SER A 136 -22.69 -4.41 32.65
N ALA A 137 -23.21 -3.97 33.80
CA ALA A 137 -24.65 -3.89 34.05
C ALA A 137 -25.34 -2.79 33.21
N ASP A 138 -24.57 -1.81 32.70
CA ASP A 138 -25.04 -0.66 31.91
C ASP A 138 -24.63 -0.73 30.42
N VAL A 139 -24.69 -1.92 29.79
CA VAL A 139 -24.46 -2.05 28.34
C VAL A 139 -25.61 -1.43 27.57
N LYS A 140 -25.31 -0.46 26.70
CA LYS A 140 -26.30 0.22 25.87
C LYS A 140 -26.09 -0.14 24.41
N THR A 141 -27.19 -0.23 23.68
CA THR A 141 -27.14 -0.16 22.22
C THR A 141 -27.10 1.32 21.84
N ILE A 142 -26.01 1.75 21.24
CA ILE A 142 -25.82 3.13 20.78
C ILE A 142 -26.11 3.15 19.28
N ARG A 143 -27.13 3.93 18.91
CA ARG A 143 -27.57 4.06 17.52
C ARG A 143 -26.99 5.30 16.86
N TYR A 144 -26.45 5.13 15.66
CA TYR A 144 -26.13 6.22 14.74
C TYR A 144 -26.83 6.01 13.40
N ASP A 145 -27.28 7.11 12.81
CA ASP A 145 -27.84 7.13 11.45
C ASP A 145 -26.94 8.02 10.58
N LEU A 146 -26.37 7.40 9.54
CA LEU A 146 -25.43 8.00 8.59
C LEU A 146 -26.12 8.13 7.24
N PHE A 147 -26.39 9.37 6.83
CA PHE A 147 -26.97 9.70 5.53
C PHE A 147 -25.85 10.02 4.55
N VAL A 148 -25.52 9.06 3.69
CA VAL A 148 -24.53 9.21 2.62
C VAL A 148 -25.20 9.93 1.46
N THR A 149 -24.68 11.09 1.08
CA THR A 149 -25.29 11.97 0.07
C THR A 149 -24.27 12.45 -0.94
N ASP A 150 -24.68 12.55 -2.21
CA ASP A 150 -23.94 13.31 -3.21
C ASP A 150 -23.93 14.79 -2.82
N SER A 151 -22.75 15.38 -2.78
CA SER A 151 -22.52 16.73 -2.27
C SER A 151 -21.58 17.52 -3.16
N ILE A 152 -21.61 18.84 -3.01
CA ILE A 152 -20.72 19.75 -3.74
C ILE A 152 -19.86 20.51 -2.73
N VAL A 153 -18.53 20.41 -2.89
CA VAL A 153 -17.55 21.11 -2.07
C VAL A 153 -16.76 22.13 -2.90
N ASN A 154 -16.05 23.02 -2.21
CA ASN A 154 -15.32 24.12 -2.85
C ASN A 154 -14.01 24.46 -2.11
N PHE A 155 -13.13 23.49 -1.92
CA PHE A 155 -11.85 23.71 -1.22
C PHE A 155 -10.83 24.54 -2.03
N THR A 156 -10.95 24.53 -3.35
CA THR A 156 -9.98 25.12 -4.28
C THR A 156 -10.47 26.41 -4.95
N GLY A 157 -11.69 26.86 -4.65
CA GLY A 157 -12.39 27.89 -5.41
C GLY A 157 -13.17 27.35 -6.62
N LYS A 158 -13.16 26.03 -6.86
CA LYS A 158 -13.99 25.36 -7.86
C LYS A 158 -14.96 24.37 -7.19
N LYS A 159 -16.23 24.45 -7.57
CA LYS A 159 -17.26 23.47 -7.16
C LYS A 159 -16.93 22.09 -7.73
N ARG A 160 -16.91 21.08 -6.86
CA ARG A 160 -16.60 19.68 -7.21
C ARG A 160 -17.52 18.73 -6.47
N GLN A 161 -17.83 17.62 -7.13
CA GLN A 161 -18.60 16.54 -6.53
C GLN A 161 -17.78 15.90 -5.40
N ALA A 162 -18.48 15.55 -4.33
CA ALA A 162 -17.98 14.90 -3.14
C ALA A 162 -19.06 13.99 -2.57
N ILE A 163 -18.69 13.14 -1.62
CA ILE A 163 -19.64 12.41 -0.79
C ILE A 163 -19.56 13.03 0.61
N ALA A 164 -20.71 13.45 1.13
CA ALA A 164 -20.83 13.90 2.51
C ALA A 164 -21.71 12.93 3.29
N VAL A 165 -21.38 12.75 4.56
CA VAL A 165 -22.19 11.97 5.51
C VAL A 165 -22.79 12.95 6.51
N ASN A 166 -24.12 12.94 6.65
CA ASN A 166 -24.85 13.89 7.51
C ASN A 166 -24.50 15.37 7.20
N GLY A 167 -24.20 15.67 5.94
CA GLY A 167 -23.85 17.02 5.49
C GLY A 167 -22.43 17.49 5.86
N SER A 168 -21.56 16.62 6.37
CA SER A 168 -20.18 16.96 6.69
C SER A 168 -19.15 16.17 5.87
N LEU A 169 -18.00 16.79 5.68
CA LEU A 169 -16.79 16.21 5.10
C LEU A 169 -15.58 16.74 5.90
N PRO A 170 -14.83 15.90 6.65
CA PRO A 170 -15.02 14.47 6.88
C PRO A 170 -16.41 14.12 7.44
N ALA A 171 -16.77 12.85 7.34
CA ALA A 171 -17.96 12.31 7.99
C ALA A 171 -17.87 12.50 9.52
N PRO A 172 -19.01 12.59 10.24
CA PRO A 172 -19.02 12.90 11.67
C PRO A 172 -18.22 11.88 12.49
N THR A 173 -17.51 12.34 13.53
CA THR A 173 -16.83 11.42 14.45
C THR A 173 -17.86 10.64 15.26
N LEU A 174 -17.80 9.31 15.20
CA LEU A 174 -18.66 8.43 15.98
C LEU A 174 -17.95 8.02 17.27
N VAL A 175 -18.69 7.95 18.37
CA VAL A 175 -18.11 7.66 19.69
C VAL A 175 -18.90 6.57 20.38
N PHE A 176 -18.20 5.54 20.82
CA PHE A 176 -18.74 4.44 21.62
C PHE A 176 -17.88 4.21 22.86
N THR A 177 -18.37 3.42 23.80
CA THR A 177 -17.58 2.97 24.96
C THR A 177 -17.44 1.45 24.92
N VAL A 178 -16.28 0.91 25.31
CA VAL A 178 -16.06 -0.55 25.38
C VAL A 178 -17.20 -1.26 26.10
N GLY A 179 -17.74 -2.30 25.51
CA GLY A 179 -18.88 -3.07 26.03
C GLY A 179 -20.24 -2.59 25.53
N ASP A 180 -20.34 -1.41 24.91
CA ASP A 180 -21.56 -0.99 24.22
C ASP A 180 -21.81 -1.88 22.99
N THR A 181 -23.03 -1.86 22.47
CA THR A 181 -23.36 -2.42 21.16
C THR A 181 -23.50 -1.29 20.14
N ALA A 182 -22.70 -1.31 19.09
CA ALA A 182 -22.84 -0.39 17.98
C ALA A 182 -24.01 -0.83 17.09
N LEU A 183 -24.94 0.09 16.82
CA LEU A 183 -26.02 -0.11 15.86
C LEU A 183 -26.01 1.06 14.87
N ILE A 184 -25.49 0.83 13.67
CA ILE A 184 -25.23 1.90 12.71
C ILE A 184 -26.07 1.68 11.45
N TYR A 185 -26.95 2.63 11.17
CA TYR A 185 -27.74 2.67 9.94
C TYR A 185 -27.00 3.50 8.91
N VAL A 186 -26.63 2.90 7.80
CA VAL A 186 -26.06 3.60 6.65
C VAL A 186 -27.16 3.74 5.62
N HIS A 187 -27.74 4.94 5.54
CA HIS A 187 -28.71 5.33 4.54
C HIS A 187 -27.96 5.84 3.32
N ASN A 188 -27.90 5.03 2.27
CA ASN A 188 -27.39 5.49 0.99
C ASN A 188 -28.46 6.34 0.30
N GLN A 189 -28.29 7.66 0.29
CA GLN A 189 -29.15 8.61 -0.42
C GLN A 189 -28.50 9.13 -1.72
N SER A 190 -27.31 8.65 -2.06
CA SER A 190 -26.67 8.97 -3.34
C SER A 190 -27.26 8.12 -4.46
N ASP A 191 -26.92 8.49 -5.69
CA ASP A 191 -27.33 7.77 -6.91
C ASP A 191 -26.41 6.58 -7.25
N GLU A 192 -25.33 6.38 -6.49
CA GLU A 192 -24.34 5.31 -6.69
C GLU A 192 -24.32 4.33 -5.50
N PRO A 193 -24.02 3.03 -5.72
CA PRO A 193 -23.83 2.10 -4.61
C PRO A 193 -22.68 2.54 -3.68
N THR A 194 -22.69 2.10 -2.43
CA THR A 194 -21.60 2.37 -1.47
C THR A 194 -21.36 1.17 -0.56
N SER A 195 -20.27 1.17 0.19
CA SER A 195 -19.99 0.17 1.23
C SER A 195 -19.07 0.79 2.26
N VAL A 196 -19.28 0.53 3.55
CA VAL A 196 -18.53 1.20 4.63
C VAL A 196 -17.73 0.17 5.41
N HIS A 197 -16.41 0.32 5.43
CA HIS A 197 -15.50 -0.46 6.23
C HIS A 197 -15.19 0.24 7.55
N TRP A 198 -15.08 -0.55 8.62
CA TRP A 198 -14.79 -0.12 10.00
C TRP A 198 -13.35 -0.48 10.34
N HIS A 199 -12.45 0.42 10.01
CA HIS A 199 -11.02 0.15 9.95
C HIS A 199 -10.42 -0.16 11.33
N GLY A 200 -9.74 -1.31 11.42
CA GLY A 200 -9.05 -1.79 12.62
C GLY A 200 -9.93 -2.51 13.65
N ILE A 201 -11.23 -2.71 13.36
CA ILE A 201 -12.19 -3.24 14.34
C ILE A 201 -12.37 -4.75 14.20
N PHE A 202 -12.48 -5.43 15.34
CA PHE A 202 -12.89 -6.82 15.47
C PHE A 202 -14.41 -6.90 15.47
N LEU A 203 -14.96 -7.42 14.39
CA LEU A 203 -16.40 -7.52 14.15
C LEU A 203 -16.72 -8.81 13.40
N PRO A 204 -17.98 -9.25 13.34
CA PRO A 204 -18.36 -10.38 12.51
C PRO A 204 -18.00 -10.10 11.05
N ASN A 205 -17.30 -11.01 10.37
CA ASN A 205 -16.78 -10.81 9.02
C ASN A 205 -17.77 -10.20 8.03
N ARG A 206 -19.04 -10.64 8.05
CA ARG A 206 -20.12 -10.10 7.19
C ARG A 206 -20.46 -8.61 7.38
N MET A 207 -19.91 -7.96 8.39
CA MET A 207 -20.10 -6.54 8.69
C MET A 207 -18.83 -5.72 8.43
N ASP A 208 -17.80 -6.34 7.84
CA ASP A 208 -16.51 -5.72 7.58
C ASP A 208 -16.57 -4.68 6.45
N GLY A 209 -17.55 -4.76 5.55
CA GLY A 209 -17.79 -3.66 4.60
C GLY A 209 -17.00 -3.73 3.29
N VAL A 210 -16.20 -4.77 3.04
CA VAL A 210 -15.52 -4.99 1.76
C VAL A 210 -16.54 -5.44 0.72
N ALA A 211 -16.83 -4.55 -0.23
CA ALA A 211 -17.81 -4.80 -1.29
C ALA A 211 -17.50 -6.09 -2.06
N HIS A 212 -18.52 -6.94 -2.22
CA HIS A 212 -18.47 -8.23 -2.90
C HIS A 212 -17.58 -9.31 -2.26
N LEU A 213 -16.88 -9.02 -1.16
CA LEU A 213 -16.15 -10.01 -0.38
C LEU A 213 -16.92 -10.38 0.89
N THR A 214 -17.21 -9.38 1.72
CA THR A 214 -17.85 -9.58 3.02
C THR A 214 -19.31 -9.15 3.04
N GLN A 215 -19.73 -8.28 2.12
CA GLN A 215 -21.13 -7.92 1.91
C GLN A 215 -21.40 -7.45 0.47
N HIS A 216 -22.67 -7.39 0.09
CA HIS A 216 -23.06 -6.67 -1.13
C HIS A 216 -22.94 -5.14 -0.92
N PRO A 217 -22.59 -4.37 -1.97
CA PRO A 217 -22.69 -2.92 -1.92
C PRO A 217 -24.11 -2.49 -1.55
N ILE A 218 -24.22 -1.48 -0.68
CA ILE A 218 -25.46 -0.82 -0.29
C ILE A 218 -26.01 -0.10 -1.53
N PRO A 219 -27.15 -0.53 -2.10
CA PRO A 219 -27.68 0.10 -3.31
C PRO A 219 -28.08 1.56 -3.08
N PRO A 220 -28.17 2.36 -4.16
CA PRO A 220 -28.76 3.70 -4.11
C PRO A 220 -30.13 3.69 -3.44
N HIS A 221 -30.42 4.71 -2.64
CA HIS A 221 -31.72 4.93 -1.97
C HIS A 221 -32.16 3.78 -1.06
N LYS A 222 -31.20 3.04 -0.48
CA LYS A 222 -31.41 1.93 0.45
C LYS A 222 -30.64 2.12 1.75
N THR A 223 -30.97 1.31 2.75
CA THR A 223 -30.30 1.33 4.04
C THR A 223 -29.64 0.01 4.33
N TYR A 224 -28.46 0.03 4.93
CA TYR A 224 -27.81 -1.16 5.47
C TYR A 224 -27.49 -0.92 6.94
N VAL A 225 -27.76 -1.93 7.76
CA VAL A 225 -27.58 -1.89 9.21
C VAL A 225 -26.36 -2.70 9.58
N TYR A 226 -25.44 -2.08 10.30
CA TYR A 226 -24.30 -2.73 10.94
C TYR A 226 -24.58 -2.87 12.43
N LYS A 227 -24.35 -4.05 13.00
CA LYS A 227 -24.59 -4.31 14.41
C LYS A 227 -23.53 -5.22 15.02
N PHE A 228 -22.61 -4.65 15.79
CA PHE A 228 -21.50 -5.40 16.38
C PHE A 228 -21.19 -4.91 17.80
N PRO A 229 -20.57 -5.76 18.64
CA PRO A 229 -20.19 -5.38 19.99
C PRO A 229 -18.90 -4.57 19.96
N VAL A 230 -18.80 -3.55 20.81
CA VAL A 230 -17.59 -2.73 20.93
C VAL A 230 -16.63 -3.44 21.88
N LEU A 231 -15.68 -4.19 21.32
CA LEU A 231 -14.76 -5.05 22.08
C LEU A 231 -13.41 -4.40 22.37
N GLN A 232 -13.01 -3.45 21.52
CA GLN A 232 -11.75 -2.72 21.61
C GLN A 232 -12.01 -1.29 22.10
N ASP A 233 -10.97 -0.65 22.62
CA ASP A 233 -10.86 0.79 22.80
C ASP A 233 -9.79 1.38 21.87
N GLY A 234 -9.74 2.71 21.78
CA GLY A 234 -8.74 3.44 21.03
C GLY A 234 -9.31 4.28 19.88
N THR A 235 -8.44 4.65 18.95
CA THR A 235 -8.74 5.52 17.81
C THR A 235 -8.76 4.70 16.52
N PHE A 236 -9.95 4.59 15.95
CA PHE A 236 -10.24 3.94 14.68
C PHE A 236 -10.80 4.95 13.70
N TRP A 237 -11.20 4.47 12.53
CA TRP A 237 -11.88 5.27 11.53
C TRP A 237 -12.75 4.39 10.65
N TYR A 238 -13.58 5.00 9.83
CA TYR A 238 -14.43 4.30 8.87
C TYR A 238 -14.33 5.01 7.53
N HIS A 239 -14.42 4.25 6.45
CA HIS A 239 -14.30 4.78 5.09
C HIS A 239 -15.05 3.92 4.08
N SER A 240 -15.24 4.46 2.88
CA SER A 240 -15.83 3.66 1.80
C SER A 240 -14.85 2.61 1.33
N HIS A 241 -15.33 1.38 1.24
CA HIS A 241 -14.61 0.28 0.61
C HIS A 241 -15.28 -0.13 -0.72
N PHE A 242 -15.85 0.85 -1.42
CA PHE A 242 -16.46 0.69 -2.73
C PHE A 242 -15.90 1.71 -3.73
N SER A 243 -15.30 1.22 -4.82
CA SER A 243 -14.72 2.05 -5.88
C SER A 243 -13.72 3.07 -5.30
N LEU A 244 -13.66 4.28 -5.84
CA LEU A 244 -12.77 5.36 -5.42
C LEU A 244 -13.47 6.41 -4.53
N GLN A 245 -14.54 6.00 -3.83
CA GLN A 245 -15.39 6.91 -3.04
C GLN A 245 -14.66 7.53 -1.84
N GLU A 246 -13.67 6.84 -1.29
CA GLU A 246 -12.84 7.34 -0.18
C GLU A 246 -12.22 8.69 -0.53
N GLN A 247 -11.56 8.82 -1.69
CA GLN A 247 -10.90 10.08 -2.08
C GLN A 247 -11.86 11.27 -2.16
N ILE A 248 -13.12 11.03 -2.52
CA ILE A 248 -14.10 12.11 -2.70
C ILE A 248 -14.96 12.35 -1.46
N GLY A 249 -14.70 11.67 -0.34
CA GLY A 249 -15.11 12.17 0.96
C GLY A 249 -15.80 11.21 1.93
N LEU A 250 -16.01 9.95 1.55
CA LEU A 250 -16.60 8.98 2.47
C LEU A 250 -15.52 8.42 3.41
N TYR A 251 -15.17 9.19 4.44
CA TYR A 251 -14.31 8.78 5.56
C TYR A 251 -14.62 9.60 6.82
N GLY A 252 -14.44 9.02 8.01
CA GLY A 252 -14.63 9.70 9.30
C GLY A 252 -13.95 8.97 10.46
N ALA A 253 -13.73 9.67 11.57
CA ALA A 253 -13.12 9.06 12.76
C ALA A 253 -14.13 8.23 13.57
N LEU A 254 -13.63 7.17 14.21
CA LEU A 254 -14.40 6.28 15.06
C LEU A 254 -13.65 6.06 16.37
N ILE A 255 -14.19 6.55 17.47
CA ILE A 255 -13.51 6.54 18.76
C ILE A 255 -14.21 5.57 19.70
N PHE A 256 -13.47 4.60 20.22
CA PHE A 256 -13.93 3.72 21.27
C PHE A 256 -13.26 4.13 22.58
N ASN A 257 -14.01 4.71 23.49
CA ASN A 257 -13.51 5.14 24.79
C ASN A 257 -13.33 3.95 25.72
N LYS A 258 -12.26 3.97 26.52
CA LYS A 258 -12.17 3.12 27.71
C LYS A 258 -13.28 3.52 28.70
N ARG A 259 -13.66 2.59 29.57
CA ARG A 259 -14.62 2.85 30.66
C ARG A 259 -14.08 3.86 31.69
N THR A 260 -12.76 3.96 31.78
CA THR A 260 -12.04 4.94 32.59
C THR A 260 -10.93 5.54 31.73
N GLU A 261 -10.95 6.87 31.56
CA GLU A 261 -10.01 7.63 30.75
C GLU A 261 -9.47 8.80 31.58
N PRO A 262 -8.21 9.23 31.36
CA PRO A 262 -7.73 10.50 31.88
C PRO A 262 -8.60 11.67 31.40
N ASP A 263 -8.92 12.61 32.30
CA ASP A 263 -9.64 13.84 31.96
C ASP A 263 -8.70 14.86 31.29
N ILE A 264 -8.32 14.56 30.05
CA ILE A 264 -7.48 15.40 29.21
C ILE A 264 -8.30 15.86 28.01
N PRO A 265 -8.37 17.17 27.70
CA PRO A 265 -9.03 17.66 26.49
C PRO A 265 -8.58 16.90 25.25
N THR A 266 -9.53 16.34 24.51
CA THR A 266 -9.24 15.46 23.38
C THR A 266 -9.82 16.01 22.08
N ILE A 267 -9.03 15.97 21.01
CA ILE A 267 -9.39 16.44 19.68
C ILE A 267 -9.19 15.29 18.67
N PRO A 268 -10.25 14.79 18.02
CA PRO A 268 -10.14 14.01 16.80
C PRO A 268 -9.54 14.87 15.68
N VAL A 269 -8.55 14.32 15.00
CA VAL A 269 -7.81 14.97 13.91
C VAL A 269 -7.85 14.04 12.72
N VAL A 270 -8.72 14.31 11.76
CA VAL A 270 -8.81 13.55 10.50
C VAL A 270 -8.04 14.29 9.42
N LEU A 271 -6.91 13.72 9.01
CA LEU A 271 -6.11 14.20 7.89
C LEU A 271 -6.66 13.64 6.59
N SER A 272 -6.67 14.45 5.54
CA SER A 272 -7.14 14.05 4.21
C SER A 272 -6.45 14.85 3.11
N ASP A 273 -6.44 14.27 1.91
CA ASP A 273 -6.03 14.91 0.67
C ASP A 273 -7.25 15.19 -0.21
N TRP A 274 -7.16 16.24 -1.03
CA TRP A 274 -8.24 16.63 -1.92
C TRP A 274 -7.72 16.94 -3.32
N SER A 275 -8.33 16.31 -4.31
CA SER A 275 -8.15 16.66 -5.72
C SER A 275 -9.43 17.15 -6.38
N ASP A 276 -9.31 18.19 -7.19
CA ASP A 276 -10.38 18.64 -8.08
C ASP A 276 -10.60 17.70 -9.29
N MET A 277 -9.69 16.75 -9.51
CA MET A 277 -9.79 15.78 -10.60
C MET A 277 -10.68 14.61 -10.17
N ASN A 278 -11.54 14.14 -11.09
CA ASN A 278 -12.32 12.93 -10.84
C ASN A 278 -11.36 11.76 -10.51
N PRO A 279 -11.61 10.98 -9.45
CA PRO A 279 -10.72 9.90 -9.04
C PRO A 279 -10.50 8.83 -10.13
N HIS A 280 -11.50 8.53 -10.95
CA HIS A 280 -11.33 7.60 -12.08
C HIS A 280 -10.39 8.17 -13.16
N GLU A 281 -10.38 9.49 -13.35
CA GLU A 281 -9.44 10.16 -14.24
C GLU A 281 -8.02 10.14 -13.67
N ILE A 282 -7.86 10.26 -12.34
CA ILE A 282 -6.57 10.07 -11.67
C ILE A 282 -6.08 8.63 -11.90
N ASN A 283 -6.91 7.64 -11.57
CA ASN A 283 -6.56 6.22 -11.75
C ASN A 283 -6.14 5.92 -13.19
N ARG A 284 -6.91 6.39 -14.17
CA ARG A 284 -6.62 6.22 -15.60
C ARG A 284 -5.30 6.88 -16.01
N ARG A 285 -4.99 8.07 -15.48
CA ARG A 285 -3.73 8.79 -15.77
C ARG A 285 -2.51 8.11 -15.18
N LEU A 286 -2.65 7.51 -14.00
CA LEU A 286 -1.60 6.71 -13.38
C LEU A 286 -1.26 5.51 -14.28
N HIS A 287 -2.27 4.79 -14.76
CA HIS A 287 -2.09 3.68 -15.72
C HIS A 287 -1.55 4.12 -17.09
N ALA A 288 -1.86 5.35 -17.52
CA ALA A 288 -1.34 5.91 -18.77
C ALA A 288 0.13 6.37 -18.67
N GLY A 289 0.67 6.55 -17.46
CA GLY A 289 2.10 6.88 -17.26
C GLY A 289 2.52 8.28 -17.72
N ASN A 290 1.65 9.29 -17.64
CA ASN A 290 2.01 10.66 -18.03
C ASN A 290 2.57 11.51 -16.86
N ASP A 291 3.46 12.46 -17.18
CA ASP A 291 4.16 13.29 -16.20
C ASP A 291 3.32 14.43 -15.59
N TRP A 292 2.01 14.51 -15.85
CA TRP A 292 1.22 15.70 -15.46
C TRP A 292 1.28 15.99 -13.95
N PHE A 293 1.21 14.95 -13.11
CA PHE A 293 1.32 15.12 -11.66
C PHE A 293 2.71 15.59 -11.24
N ALA A 294 3.78 15.04 -11.83
CA ALA A 294 5.14 15.51 -11.58
C ALA A 294 5.33 16.98 -12.00
N ILE A 295 4.74 17.41 -13.12
CA ILE A 295 4.76 18.81 -13.55
C ILE A 295 4.07 19.71 -12.52
N LYS A 296 2.91 19.27 -12.01
CA LYS A 296 2.13 20.02 -11.02
C LYS A 296 2.85 20.15 -9.68
N LYS A 297 3.50 19.09 -9.23
CA LYS A 297 4.34 19.06 -8.02
C LYS A 297 5.69 19.76 -8.19
N LYS A 298 6.11 20.00 -9.44
CA LYS A 298 7.44 20.51 -9.82
C LYS A 298 8.56 19.51 -9.49
N THR A 299 8.35 18.24 -9.86
CA THR A 299 9.21 17.08 -9.54
C THR A 299 9.64 16.27 -10.77
N THR A 300 9.42 16.77 -12.00
CA THR A 300 9.67 16.06 -13.28
C THR A 300 11.09 15.48 -13.50
N GLN A 301 12.12 15.98 -12.81
CA GLN A 301 13.51 15.50 -12.94
C GLN A 301 13.99 15.47 -14.40
N SER A 302 13.79 16.60 -15.11
CA SER A 302 14.16 16.73 -16.52
C SER A 302 15.67 16.81 -16.76
N TYR A 303 16.11 16.59 -18.01
CA TYR A 303 17.51 16.77 -18.41
C TYR A 303 18.03 18.19 -18.11
N SER A 304 17.21 19.22 -18.36
CA SER A 304 17.58 20.60 -18.03
C SER A 304 17.80 20.82 -16.53
N GLU A 305 17.01 20.19 -15.67
CA GLU A 305 17.17 20.27 -14.21
C GLU A 305 18.40 19.48 -13.76
N ALA A 306 18.63 18.31 -14.35
CA ALA A 306 19.82 17.50 -14.07
C ALA A 306 21.11 18.25 -14.45
N ILE A 307 21.13 18.94 -15.59
CA ILE A 307 22.28 19.76 -16.01
C ILE A 307 22.48 20.95 -15.06
N LYS A 308 21.41 21.70 -14.77
CA LYS A 308 21.46 22.85 -13.85
C LYS A 308 21.94 22.46 -12.45
N ALA A 309 21.57 21.27 -11.98
CA ALA A 309 21.98 20.75 -10.68
C ALA A 309 23.36 20.06 -10.69
N GLY A 310 24.02 19.92 -11.84
CA GLY A 310 25.28 19.16 -11.96
C GLY A 310 25.11 17.64 -11.74
N ARG A 311 23.92 17.11 -12.00
CA ARG A 311 23.50 15.71 -11.75
C ARG A 311 23.18 14.92 -13.03
N LEU A 312 23.65 15.36 -14.20
CA LEU A 312 23.38 14.70 -15.48
C LEU A 312 23.73 13.19 -15.48
N GLY A 313 24.90 12.82 -14.92
CA GLY A 313 25.31 11.41 -14.83
C GLY A 313 24.36 10.54 -13.98
N VAL A 314 23.74 11.12 -12.95
CA VAL A 314 22.74 10.43 -12.12
C VAL A 314 21.50 10.12 -12.95
N LYS A 315 21.00 11.10 -13.71
CA LYS A 315 19.84 10.94 -14.59
C LYS A 315 20.08 9.88 -15.68
N LEU A 316 21.25 9.92 -16.33
CA LEU A 316 21.62 8.93 -17.36
C LEU A 316 21.72 7.51 -16.81
N THR A 317 22.26 7.36 -15.60
CA THR A 317 22.37 6.04 -14.94
C THR A 317 21.01 5.49 -14.53
N ASN A 318 20.10 6.35 -14.06
CA ASN A 318 18.74 5.98 -13.68
C ASN A 318 17.98 5.41 -14.87
N GLU A 319 17.99 6.13 -15.98
CA GLU A 319 17.32 5.68 -17.19
C GLU A 319 17.99 4.44 -17.79
N TRP A 320 19.33 4.32 -17.73
CA TRP A 320 20.03 3.10 -18.13
C TRP A 320 19.49 1.87 -17.39
N LYS A 321 19.13 2.02 -16.11
CA LYS A 321 18.50 0.97 -15.29
C LYS A 321 17.00 0.79 -15.54
N ARG A 322 16.42 1.48 -16.52
CA ARG A 322 14.99 1.51 -16.84
C ARG A 322 14.14 2.12 -15.73
N MET A 323 14.72 3.02 -14.93
CA MET A 323 13.99 3.75 -13.92
C MET A 323 13.44 5.05 -14.49
N THR A 324 12.17 5.30 -14.23
CA THR A 324 11.55 6.61 -14.44
C THR A 324 11.96 7.59 -13.33
N ALA A 325 11.44 8.81 -13.41
CA ALA A 325 11.61 9.79 -12.36
C ALA A 325 11.10 9.23 -11.02
N MET A 326 11.86 9.44 -9.95
CA MET A 326 11.47 8.98 -8.61
C MET A 326 10.43 9.93 -8.04
N ASP A 327 9.41 9.42 -7.36
CA ASP A 327 8.50 10.24 -6.58
C ASP A 327 8.20 9.57 -5.24
N VAL A 328 7.75 10.36 -4.26
CA VAL A 328 7.31 9.87 -2.94
C VAL A 328 5.78 9.86 -2.82
N SER A 329 5.09 10.45 -3.80
CA SER A 329 3.64 10.45 -3.91
C SER A 329 3.27 10.28 -5.38
N ASP A 330 2.27 9.48 -5.72
CA ASP A 330 1.88 9.26 -7.12
C ASP A 330 1.01 10.39 -7.67
N VAL A 331 0.20 11.00 -6.81
CA VAL A 331 -0.87 11.92 -7.19
C VAL A 331 -0.52 13.33 -6.76
N TYR A 332 -0.95 14.31 -7.56
CA TYR A 332 -0.95 15.70 -7.14
C TYR A 332 -2.31 16.06 -6.53
N TYR A 333 -2.29 16.48 -5.27
CA TYR A 333 -3.46 17.03 -4.59
C TYR A 333 -3.38 18.56 -4.50
N GLU A 334 -4.52 19.22 -4.69
CA GLU A 334 -4.61 20.67 -4.63
C GLU A 334 -4.65 21.20 -3.18
N LYS A 335 -5.25 20.42 -2.27
CA LYS A 335 -5.43 20.79 -0.86
C LYS A 335 -5.18 19.59 0.03
N PHE A 336 -4.64 19.87 1.21
CA PHE A 336 -4.61 18.95 2.33
C PHE A 336 -5.43 19.56 3.45
N LEU A 337 -6.18 18.72 4.16
CA LEU A 337 -7.18 19.17 5.12
C LEU A 337 -6.97 18.45 6.45
N LEU A 338 -7.27 19.17 7.51
CA LEU A 338 -7.42 18.68 8.87
C LEU A 338 -8.84 18.98 9.30
N ASN A 339 -9.61 17.95 9.63
CA ASN A 339 -11.03 18.08 9.98
C ASN A 339 -11.84 18.87 8.93
N GLY A 340 -11.51 18.69 7.65
CA GLY A 340 -12.22 19.34 6.53
C GLY A 340 -11.77 20.76 6.21
N ALA A 341 -10.75 21.30 6.88
CA ALA A 341 -10.22 22.63 6.63
C ALA A 341 -8.69 22.62 6.46
N PRO A 342 -8.10 23.49 5.61
CA PRO A 342 -6.64 23.65 5.55
C PRO A 342 -6.05 24.22 6.84
N THR A 343 -6.87 24.93 7.63
CA THR A 343 -6.45 25.52 8.90
C THR A 343 -7.62 25.52 9.88
N GLN A 344 -7.35 25.08 11.12
CA GLN A 344 -8.30 25.11 12.23
C GLN A 344 -7.66 25.81 13.43
N HIS A 345 -8.46 26.55 14.21
CA HIS A 345 -8.02 27.27 15.41
C HIS A 345 -8.84 26.84 16.63
N LEU A 346 -8.15 26.49 17.72
CA LEU A 346 -8.74 26.12 19.01
C LEU A 346 -8.09 26.97 20.11
N SER A 347 -8.74 28.09 20.45
CA SER A 347 -8.19 29.12 21.34
C SER A 347 -8.40 28.87 22.83
N GLN A 348 -9.10 27.78 23.20
CA GLN A 348 -9.48 27.48 24.56
C GLN A 348 -8.33 27.05 25.48
N PHE A 349 -7.18 26.68 24.91
CA PHE A 349 -6.05 26.11 25.66
C PHE A 349 -5.11 27.20 26.21
N LYS A 350 -4.56 26.95 27.40
CA LYS A 350 -3.67 27.85 28.15
C LYS A 350 -2.35 27.16 28.46
N ALA A 351 -1.36 27.93 28.89
CA ALA A 351 -0.07 27.44 29.33
C ALA A 351 -0.23 26.33 30.40
N GLY A 352 0.47 25.21 30.21
CA GLY A 352 0.41 24.02 31.07
C GLY A 352 -0.66 23.02 30.68
N ASP A 353 -1.64 23.37 29.82
CA ASP A 353 -2.65 22.43 29.37
C ASP A 353 -2.02 21.31 28.54
N GLN A 354 -2.38 20.08 28.88
CA GLN A 354 -2.12 18.91 28.05
C GLN A 354 -3.32 18.66 27.15
N VAL A 355 -3.07 18.39 25.87
CA VAL A 355 -4.11 18.16 24.87
C VAL A 355 -3.80 16.87 24.15
N ARG A 356 -4.76 15.94 24.13
CA ARG A 356 -4.66 14.69 23.38
C ARG A 356 -5.22 14.89 21.97
N LEU A 357 -4.40 14.63 20.96
CA LEU A 357 -4.81 14.56 19.56
C LEU A 357 -4.96 13.10 19.17
N ARG A 358 -6.17 12.71 18.74
CA ARG A 358 -6.49 11.39 18.20
C ARG A 358 -6.46 11.48 16.69
N ILE A 359 -5.32 11.15 16.11
CA ILE A 359 -4.99 11.44 14.71
C ILE A 359 -5.32 10.22 13.85
N VAL A 360 -6.05 10.46 12.77
CA VAL A 360 -6.39 9.50 11.74
C VAL A 360 -5.86 10.05 10.42
N ASN A 361 -5.07 9.26 9.69
CA ASN A 361 -4.77 9.58 8.30
C ASN A 361 -5.79 8.92 7.37
N GLY A 362 -6.89 9.62 7.09
CA GLY A 362 -7.94 9.15 6.16
C GLY A 362 -7.74 9.65 4.74
N SER A 363 -6.50 9.84 4.31
CA SER A 363 -6.16 10.29 2.95
C SER A 363 -6.11 9.12 1.97
N ALA A 364 -6.37 9.38 0.68
CA ALA A 364 -6.38 8.33 -0.33
C ALA A 364 -4.97 7.80 -0.65
N SER A 365 -3.94 8.65 -0.54
CA SER A 365 -2.56 8.21 -0.78
C SER A 365 -1.47 9.06 -0.10
N THR A 366 -1.83 10.02 0.75
CA THR A 366 -0.87 11.01 1.25
C THR A 366 -0.30 10.61 2.62
N TYR A 367 1.03 10.56 2.68
CA TYR A 367 1.76 10.52 3.94
C TYR A 367 1.92 11.94 4.51
N PHE A 368 1.79 12.10 5.83
CA PHE A 368 1.96 13.39 6.49
C PHE A 368 3.10 13.38 7.50
N TRP A 369 4.00 14.35 7.39
CA TRP A 369 4.93 14.70 8.46
C TRP A 369 4.23 15.58 9.48
N LEU A 370 4.23 15.13 10.72
CA LEU A 370 3.62 15.80 11.86
C LEU A 370 4.70 16.43 12.74
N SER A 371 4.51 17.69 13.09
CA SER A 371 5.36 18.43 14.04
C SER A 371 4.52 19.40 14.87
N PHE A 372 5.05 19.82 16.01
CA PHE A 372 4.38 20.77 16.90
C PHE A 372 5.33 21.89 17.30
N ALA A 373 4.91 23.14 17.10
CA ALA A 373 5.73 24.32 17.41
C ALA A 373 5.98 24.51 18.92
N GLY A 374 5.10 23.95 19.76
CA GLY A 374 5.20 24.06 21.22
C GLY A 374 6.14 23.05 21.88
N GLY A 375 6.81 22.19 21.11
CA GLY A 375 7.77 21.21 21.62
C GLY A 375 7.54 19.80 21.06
N LYS A 376 7.75 18.78 21.90
CA LYS A 376 7.70 17.38 21.47
C LYS A 376 6.27 16.85 21.35
N LEU A 377 6.10 15.89 20.45
CA LEU A 377 4.93 15.02 20.36
C LEU A 377 5.15 13.83 21.30
N LYS A 378 4.26 13.64 22.28
CA LYS A 378 4.29 12.46 23.15
C LYS A 378 3.32 11.40 22.61
N VAL A 379 3.83 10.42 21.88
CA VAL A 379 3.05 9.31 21.31
C VAL A 379 2.67 8.34 22.44
N ILE A 380 1.37 8.04 22.58
CA ILE A 380 0.83 7.18 23.65
C ILE A 380 0.05 5.97 23.14
N ALA A 381 -0.40 5.99 21.88
CA ALA A 381 -1.02 4.83 21.23
C ALA A 381 -0.75 4.85 19.72
N ASN A 382 -0.80 3.67 19.10
CA ASN A 382 -0.77 3.49 17.66
C ASN A 382 -1.85 2.49 17.25
N ASP A 383 -2.58 2.73 16.16
CA ASP A 383 -3.60 1.81 15.62
C ASP A 383 -4.53 1.26 16.72
N ALA A 384 -5.06 2.17 17.55
CA ALA A 384 -5.88 1.90 18.72
C ALA A 384 -5.23 1.12 19.89
N ASN A 385 -3.96 0.74 19.79
CA ASN A 385 -3.23 0.00 20.81
C ASN A 385 -2.32 0.92 21.64
N ASP A 386 -2.45 0.87 22.96
CA ASP A 386 -1.60 1.63 23.89
C ASP A 386 -0.12 1.23 23.77
N VAL A 387 0.76 2.23 23.79
CA VAL A 387 2.20 2.05 23.89
C VAL A 387 2.76 2.79 25.08
N ARG A 388 3.92 2.33 25.56
CA ARG A 388 4.69 3.12 26.53
C ARG A 388 5.01 4.47 25.90
N PRO A 389 4.76 5.60 26.59
CA PRO A 389 4.88 6.90 25.98
C PRO A 389 6.28 7.18 25.40
N VAL A 390 6.32 7.71 24.18
CA VAL A 390 7.56 8.06 23.48
C VAL A 390 7.49 9.52 23.05
N GLU A 391 8.48 10.33 23.41
CA GLU A 391 8.57 11.72 22.99
C GLU A 391 9.46 11.87 21.76
N VAL A 392 8.92 12.50 20.71
CA VAL A 392 9.61 12.72 19.43
C VAL A 392 9.42 14.17 18.97
N ASP A 393 10.35 14.69 18.17
CA ASP A 393 10.24 16.03 17.59
C ASP A 393 9.34 16.03 16.36
N ARG A 394 9.29 14.89 15.64
CA ARG A 394 8.43 14.68 14.48
C ARG A 394 8.08 13.21 14.28
N MET A 395 7.06 12.97 13.48
CA MET A 395 6.70 11.63 13.01
C MET A 395 6.10 11.68 11.60
N LEU A 396 6.22 10.58 10.87
CA LEU A 396 5.51 10.35 9.61
C LEU A 396 4.32 9.44 9.91
N ILE A 397 3.12 9.83 9.46
CA ILE A 397 1.93 9.00 9.52
C ILE A 397 1.56 8.56 8.11
N ALA A 398 1.49 7.25 7.88
CA ALA A 398 1.08 6.68 6.60
C ALA A 398 -0.44 6.72 6.43
N PRO A 399 -0.97 6.62 5.19
CA PRO A 399 -2.39 6.36 4.97
C PRO A 399 -2.88 5.24 5.89
N SER A 400 -4.00 5.50 6.57
CA SER A 400 -4.74 4.55 7.40
C SER A 400 -4.17 4.22 8.77
N GLU A 401 -2.94 4.67 9.08
CA GLU A 401 -2.45 4.62 10.45
C GLU A 401 -3.22 5.60 11.35
N THR A 402 -3.36 5.21 12.63
CA THR A 402 -3.86 6.11 13.67
C THR A 402 -2.84 6.25 14.79
N TYR A 403 -2.79 7.44 15.39
CA TYR A 403 -1.93 7.70 16.54
C TYR A 403 -2.63 8.60 17.54
N ASP A 404 -2.50 8.27 18.82
CA ASP A 404 -2.84 9.20 19.89
C ASP A 404 -1.56 9.85 20.38
N VAL A 405 -1.51 11.18 20.31
CA VAL A 405 -0.39 11.99 20.79
C VAL A 405 -0.86 13.01 21.81
N VAL A 406 -0.04 13.27 22.82
CA VAL A 406 -0.26 14.35 23.77
C VAL A 406 0.73 15.47 23.48
N VAL A 407 0.21 16.68 23.39
CA VAL A 407 1.01 17.92 23.30
C VAL A 407 0.74 18.79 24.52
N THR A 408 1.76 19.51 24.98
CA THR A 408 1.64 20.43 26.11
C THR A 408 1.79 21.85 25.61
N ILE A 409 0.89 22.76 25.98
CA ILE A 409 0.98 24.19 25.64
C ILE A 409 2.02 24.84 26.56
N PRO A 410 3.18 25.31 26.08
CA PRO A 410 4.25 25.76 26.97
C PRO A 410 3.99 27.15 27.58
N GLU A 411 3.48 28.09 26.77
CA GLU A 411 3.15 29.46 27.21
C GLU A 411 1.76 29.86 26.68
N ASN A 412 1.22 31.00 27.15
CA ASN A 412 -0.06 31.53 26.66
C ASN A 412 0.11 32.19 25.29
N MET A 413 0.47 31.36 24.31
CA MET A 413 0.65 31.68 22.90
C MET A 413 -0.10 30.67 22.04
N LYS A 414 -0.19 30.93 20.73
CA LYS A 414 -0.91 30.09 19.77
C LYS A 414 0.09 29.23 18.99
N TYR A 415 0.19 27.94 19.31
CA TYR A 415 1.15 27.01 18.72
C TYR A 415 0.56 26.22 17.57
N GLU A 416 1.33 26.08 16.49
CA GLU A 416 0.95 25.29 15.33
C GLU A 416 1.29 23.80 15.51
N PHE A 417 0.30 22.93 15.37
CA PHE A 417 0.45 21.54 15.00
C PHE A 417 0.36 21.45 13.47
N LEU A 418 1.45 21.05 12.84
CA LEU A 418 1.62 21.12 11.39
C LEU A 418 1.63 19.71 10.78
N ALA A 419 0.74 19.47 9.81
CA ALA A 419 0.70 18.26 9.01
C ALA A 419 1.15 18.59 7.56
N THR A 420 2.39 18.27 7.22
CA THR A 420 2.97 18.55 5.90
C THR A 420 2.98 17.29 5.05
N ALA A 421 2.43 17.34 3.83
CA ALA A 421 2.48 16.21 2.91
C ALA A 421 3.93 15.75 2.64
N GLU A 422 4.18 14.45 2.47
CA GLU A 422 5.53 13.90 2.28
C GLU A 422 6.24 14.52 1.06
N ASP A 423 5.51 14.79 -0.01
CA ASP A 423 6.03 15.44 -1.22
C ASP A 423 6.36 16.94 -1.05
N ARG A 424 6.07 17.50 0.13
CA ARG A 424 6.32 18.89 0.54
C ARG A 424 5.60 19.93 -0.33
N THR A 425 4.55 19.52 -1.04
CA THR A 425 3.84 20.45 -1.93
C THR A 425 2.98 21.43 -1.16
N ASN A 426 2.36 20.99 -0.06
CA ASN A 426 1.56 21.83 0.83
C ASN A 426 1.33 21.14 2.21
N HIS A 427 0.51 21.75 3.08
CA HIS A 427 0.26 21.31 4.46
C HIS A 427 -1.16 21.68 4.92
N ALA A 428 -1.54 21.14 6.09
CA ALA A 428 -2.67 21.58 6.90
C ALA A 428 -2.20 21.93 8.33
N SER A 429 -2.89 22.86 8.99
CA SER A 429 -2.48 23.40 10.29
C SER A 429 -3.60 23.37 11.33
N LEU A 430 -3.29 22.89 12.53
CA LEU A 430 -4.15 23.02 13.72
C LEU A 430 -3.46 23.95 14.72
N TRP A 431 -4.08 25.07 15.04
CA TRP A 431 -3.55 26.05 15.99
C TRP A 431 -4.17 25.86 17.36
N LEU A 432 -3.33 25.67 18.38
CA LEU A 432 -3.74 25.43 19.76
C LEU A 432 -3.31 26.59 20.65
N GLY A 433 -4.26 27.11 21.42
CA GLY A 433 -4.02 28.21 22.37
C GLY A 433 -4.35 29.59 21.82
N SER A 434 -4.02 30.62 22.60
CA SER A 434 -4.34 32.02 22.28
C SER A 434 -3.13 32.91 22.55
N GLY A 435 -2.97 34.00 21.81
CA GLY A 435 -1.81 34.91 21.92
C GLY A 435 -1.05 35.04 20.61
N MET A 436 0.28 35.23 20.70
CA MET A 436 1.18 35.36 19.53
C MET A 436 1.27 34.05 18.76
N ASP A 437 1.33 34.15 17.43
CA ASP A 437 1.44 32.99 16.56
C ASP A 437 2.86 32.40 16.63
N MET A 438 2.93 31.13 16.99
CA MET A 438 4.16 30.32 17.05
C MET A 438 4.07 29.25 15.95
N PRO A 439 4.49 29.56 14.71
CA PRO A 439 4.45 28.62 13.60
C PRO A 439 5.48 27.51 13.75
N ALA A 440 5.17 26.33 13.22
CA ALA A 440 6.12 25.24 13.14
C ALA A 440 7.05 25.43 11.93
N ASP A 441 8.26 24.86 12.01
CA ASP A 441 9.24 24.96 10.94
C ASP A 441 8.76 24.24 9.67
N LYS A 442 8.72 24.99 8.55
CA LYS A 442 8.36 24.44 7.25
C LYS A 442 9.50 23.62 6.68
N LEU A 443 9.16 22.43 6.19
CA LEU A 443 10.14 21.50 5.66
C LEU A 443 10.57 21.92 4.24
N PRO A 444 11.90 21.91 3.94
CA PRO A 444 12.39 22.27 2.63
C PRO A 444 12.00 21.23 1.57
N LYS A 445 12.11 21.61 0.29
CA LYS A 445 11.85 20.70 -0.82
C LYS A 445 12.79 19.49 -0.81
N LEU A 446 12.26 18.36 -1.26
CA LEU A 446 13.02 17.13 -1.42
C LEU A 446 14.14 17.26 -2.46
N ASP A 447 15.28 16.64 -2.17
CA ASP A 447 16.39 16.47 -3.11
C ASP A 447 16.22 15.16 -3.91
N TYR A 448 15.36 15.21 -4.93
CA TYR A 448 15.06 14.06 -5.78
C TYR A 448 16.29 13.47 -6.48
N PHE A 449 17.28 14.29 -6.84
CA PHE A 449 18.51 13.77 -7.46
C PHE A 449 19.41 13.03 -6.48
N ALA A 450 19.40 13.38 -5.19
CA ALA A 450 20.06 12.58 -4.16
C ALA A 450 19.37 11.21 -3.99
N GLY A 451 18.03 11.19 -3.93
CA GLY A 451 17.26 9.94 -3.90
C GLY A 451 17.53 9.07 -5.14
N MET A 452 17.51 9.67 -6.33
CA MET A 452 17.85 8.97 -7.59
C MET A 452 19.26 8.39 -7.56
N LYS A 453 20.26 9.14 -7.05
CA LYS A 453 21.64 8.65 -6.93
C LYS A 453 21.73 7.44 -5.99
N MET A 454 21.00 7.47 -4.89
CA MET A 454 20.94 6.36 -3.94
C MET A 454 20.33 5.11 -4.60
N MET A 455 19.18 5.25 -5.28
CA MET A 455 18.53 4.13 -5.96
C MET A 455 19.33 3.58 -7.13
N ASN A 456 20.09 4.43 -7.83
CA ASN A 456 21.08 3.98 -8.79
C ASN A 456 22.14 3.06 -8.18
N GLY A 457 22.44 3.16 -6.88
CA GLY A 457 23.32 2.20 -6.21
C GLY A 457 22.66 0.84 -6.00
N MET A 458 21.34 0.83 -5.83
CA MET A 458 20.58 -0.29 -5.29
C MET A 458 19.88 -1.13 -6.35
N MET A 459 19.28 -0.52 -7.37
CA MET A 459 18.54 -1.29 -8.37
C MET A 459 19.49 -2.08 -9.29
N LYS A 460 19.18 -3.35 -9.55
CA LYS A 460 19.87 -4.20 -10.53
C LYS A 460 19.28 -3.97 -11.92
N MET A 461 20.00 -4.39 -12.96
CA MET A 461 19.53 -4.28 -14.34
C MET A 461 18.31 -5.17 -14.66
N ASN A 462 18.04 -6.19 -13.85
CA ASN A 462 16.86 -7.04 -13.98
C ASN A 462 15.63 -6.47 -13.24
N GLY A 463 15.76 -5.30 -12.62
CA GLY A 463 14.67 -4.63 -11.92
C GLY A 463 14.59 -4.92 -10.42
N ASP A 464 15.19 -6.03 -9.96
CA ASP A 464 15.24 -6.33 -8.54
C ASP A 464 16.18 -5.36 -7.82
N MET A 465 15.90 -5.14 -6.56
CA MET A 465 16.75 -4.33 -5.72
C MET A 465 17.88 -5.17 -5.09
N LYS A 466 19.04 -4.54 -4.87
CA LYS A 466 20.16 -5.13 -4.12
C LYS A 466 19.93 -4.87 -2.65
N PRO A 467 19.94 -5.90 -1.78
CA PRO A 467 19.96 -5.67 -0.35
C PRO A 467 21.18 -4.82 -0.01
N MET A 468 20.96 -3.82 0.83
CA MET A 468 22.03 -3.17 1.57
C MET A 468 22.65 -4.25 2.47
N GLY A 469 23.96 -4.24 2.72
CA GLY A 469 24.64 -5.33 3.45
C GLY A 469 24.16 -5.60 4.90
N HIS A 470 23.07 -4.97 5.33
CA HIS A 470 22.34 -5.15 6.59
C HIS A 470 20.84 -5.21 6.27
N GLU A 471 20.08 -6.07 6.97
CA GLU A 471 18.61 -6.11 6.81
C GLU A 471 18.00 -4.81 7.36
N MET A 472 17.39 -4.02 6.47
CA MET A 472 16.65 -2.82 6.83
C MET A 472 15.32 -3.24 7.47
N SER A 473 14.95 -2.66 8.61
CA SER A 473 13.72 -3.00 9.33
C SER A 473 13.25 -1.86 10.24
N LEU A 474 11.96 -1.91 10.61
CA LEU A 474 11.30 -1.09 11.64
C LEU A 474 11.50 0.43 11.52
N GLN A 475 11.65 0.94 10.30
CA GLN A 475 11.88 2.34 9.97
C GLN A 475 13.13 2.95 10.61
N GLN A 476 14.09 2.12 11.03
CA GLN A 476 15.29 2.59 11.72
C GLN A 476 16.22 3.40 10.80
N VAL A 477 16.21 3.08 9.50
CA VAL A 477 16.94 3.82 8.48
C VAL A 477 15.96 4.21 7.40
N ASP A 478 15.49 5.44 7.45
CA ASP A 478 14.62 5.97 6.42
C ASP A 478 15.42 6.28 5.15
N MET A 479 15.19 5.50 4.09
CA MET A 479 15.81 5.72 2.78
C MET A 479 15.44 7.08 2.18
N ASN A 480 14.23 7.55 2.46
CA ASN A 480 13.77 8.87 2.03
C ASN A 480 14.49 9.99 2.81
N ALA A 481 15.15 9.70 3.95
CA ALA A 481 15.98 10.68 4.66
C ALA A 481 17.13 11.21 3.79
N VAL A 482 17.62 10.43 2.82
CA VAL A 482 18.63 10.89 1.86
C VAL A 482 18.09 12.00 0.95
N MET A 483 16.77 12.06 0.76
CA MET A 483 16.09 13.13 0.05
C MET A 483 15.76 14.33 0.94
N TYR A 484 15.77 14.19 2.27
CA TYR A 484 15.41 15.22 3.24
C TYR A 484 16.60 16.12 3.59
N PRO A 485 16.69 17.36 3.04
CA PRO A 485 17.86 18.21 3.20
C PRO A 485 18.14 18.62 4.66
N GLU A 486 17.09 18.72 5.47
CA GLU A 486 17.18 19.07 6.88
C GLU A 486 17.93 17.99 7.69
N LEU A 487 17.77 16.72 7.31
CA LEU A 487 18.49 15.62 7.94
C LEU A 487 19.94 15.54 7.46
N LYS A 488 20.29 16.13 6.31
CA LYS A 488 21.68 16.11 5.79
C LYS A 488 22.69 16.82 6.69
N LYS A 489 22.25 17.79 7.49
CA LYS A 489 23.10 18.48 8.46
C LYS A 489 23.42 17.63 9.69
N SER A 490 22.53 16.68 10.03
CA SER A 490 22.77 15.62 11.03
C SER A 490 23.50 14.41 10.44
N SER A 491 23.31 14.15 9.15
CA SER A 491 23.73 12.92 8.48
C SER A 491 25.14 12.95 7.90
N SER A 492 25.96 13.98 8.18
CA SER A 492 27.40 13.89 7.92
C SER A 492 28.04 12.71 8.68
N ASN A 493 27.36 12.19 9.69
CA ASN A 493 27.83 11.07 10.51
C ASN A 493 27.23 9.70 10.13
N VAL A 494 26.19 9.61 9.29
CA VAL A 494 25.55 8.30 8.99
C VAL A 494 26.35 7.49 7.97
N ALA A 495 27.06 8.14 7.05
CA ALA A 495 27.95 7.44 6.12
C ALA A 495 29.29 7.03 6.76
N ASP A 496 29.75 7.77 7.78
CA ASP A 496 31.06 7.55 8.42
C ASP A 496 31.02 6.57 9.61
N HIS A 497 29.87 6.35 10.25
CA HIS A 497 29.74 5.40 11.37
C HIS A 497 29.70 3.92 10.97
N LEU A 498 29.79 3.58 9.69
CA LEU A 498 29.92 2.19 9.22
C LEU A 498 31.38 1.69 9.16
N THR A 499 32.33 2.44 9.73
CA THR A 499 33.72 1.98 9.91
C THR A 499 33.96 1.43 11.32
N ASN A 500 33.63 0.15 11.50
CA ASN A 500 34.27 -0.83 12.39
C ASN A 500 35.08 -0.27 13.59
N LYS A 501 34.40 0.27 14.62
CA LYS A 501 35.06 0.70 15.86
C LYS A 501 35.38 -0.55 16.70
N LYS A 502 36.67 -0.88 16.83
CA LYS A 502 37.18 -2.03 17.61
C LYS A 502 37.03 -1.74 19.12
N VAL A 503 36.36 -2.63 19.85
CA VAL A 503 36.15 -2.51 21.30
C VAL A 503 36.97 -3.57 22.04
N TYR A 504 37.64 -3.16 23.11
CA TYR A 504 38.47 -4.00 23.97
C TYR A 504 37.84 -4.06 25.37
N VAL A 505 37.70 -5.25 25.95
CA VAL A 505 37.07 -5.46 27.26
C VAL A 505 37.98 -6.28 28.16
N CYS A 506 37.98 -6.00 29.45
CA CYS A 506 38.70 -6.81 30.42
C CYS A 506 37.95 -8.12 30.69
N PRO A 507 38.59 -9.30 30.56
CA PRO A 507 37.93 -10.59 30.83
C PRO A 507 37.38 -10.72 32.27
N MET A 508 37.95 -9.99 33.23
CA MET A 508 37.56 -10.04 34.64
C MET A 508 36.67 -8.87 35.09
N HIS A 509 36.63 -7.78 34.32
CA HIS A 509 35.86 -6.58 34.63
C HIS A 509 35.11 -6.14 33.37
N PRO A 510 33.94 -6.76 33.07
CA PRO A 510 33.20 -6.49 31.83
C PRO A 510 32.73 -5.03 31.68
N ASP A 511 32.69 -4.30 32.80
CA ASP A 511 32.41 -2.87 32.90
C ASP A 511 33.59 -1.97 32.50
N VAL A 512 34.79 -2.54 32.33
CA VAL A 512 35.98 -1.83 31.84
C VAL A 512 36.09 -2.06 30.34
N VAL A 513 35.64 -1.05 29.58
CA VAL A 513 35.63 -1.03 28.11
C VAL A 513 36.55 0.07 27.59
N SER A 514 37.32 -0.22 26.54
CA SER A 514 38.17 0.76 25.87
C SER A 514 38.06 0.65 24.35
N ASP A 515 38.26 1.76 23.66
CA ASP A 515 38.38 1.80 22.20
C ASP A 515 39.83 1.62 21.71
N LYS A 516 40.76 1.33 22.62
CA LYS A 516 42.19 1.08 22.35
C LYS A 516 42.69 -0.14 23.14
N PRO A 517 43.72 -0.86 22.65
CA PRO A 517 44.41 -1.85 23.45
C PRO A 517 45.04 -1.19 24.69
N GLY A 518 45.02 -1.88 25.81
CA GLY A 518 45.60 -1.40 27.06
C GLY A 518 45.41 -2.41 28.18
N THR A 519 45.80 -2.05 29.39
CA THR A 519 45.60 -2.86 30.60
C THR A 519 44.42 -2.36 31.41
N CYS A 520 43.70 -3.26 32.03
CA CYS A 520 42.58 -2.96 32.91
C CYS A 520 43.08 -2.20 34.16
N PRO A 521 42.58 -1.00 34.46
CA PRO A 521 43.00 -0.25 35.64
C PRO A 521 42.55 -0.89 36.97
N LYS A 522 41.65 -1.88 36.94
CA LYS A 522 41.18 -2.58 38.14
C LYS A 522 41.99 -3.83 38.48
N CYS A 523 42.46 -4.57 37.48
CA CYS A 523 43.19 -5.85 37.70
C CYS A 523 44.52 -5.98 36.97
N GLY A 524 44.90 -5.01 36.14
CA GLY A 524 46.16 -5.01 35.42
C GLY A 524 46.26 -5.97 34.24
N MET A 525 45.23 -6.79 33.95
CA MET A 525 45.22 -7.68 32.78
C MET A 525 45.02 -6.91 31.47
N ASP A 526 45.58 -7.41 30.38
CA ASP A 526 45.38 -6.85 29.04
C ASP A 526 43.90 -6.92 28.62
N LEU A 527 43.43 -5.85 27.99
CA LEU A 527 42.08 -5.76 27.42
C LEU A 527 42.05 -6.54 26.11
N GLU A 528 41.12 -7.48 25.99
CA GLU A 528 41.02 -8.34 24.82
C GLU A 528 40.03 -7.79 23.79
N LEU A 529 40.39 -7.92 22.52
CA LEU A 529 39.53 -7.52 21.40
C LEU A 529 38.34 -8.47 21.31
N THR A 530 37.13 -7.95 21.49
CA THR A 530 35.92 -8.78 21.41
C THR A 530 35.67 -9.20 19.96
N LYS A 531 35.79 -10.51 19.69
CA LYS A 531 35.31 -11.11 18.44
C LYS A 531 33.81 -11.37 18.59
N GLY A 532 33.01 -10.48 18.02
CA GLY A 532 31.59 -10.65 17.71
C GLY A 532 30.78 -11.59 18.61
N ILE A 533 30.28 -11.07 19.72
CA ILE A 533 29.02 -11.51 20.32
C ILE A 533 28.27 -10.25 20.78
N GLU A 534 27.00 -10.21 20.37
CA GLU A 534 25.95 -9.30 20.80
C GLU A 534 25.85 -9.26 22.33
N GLY A 535 26.10 -8.08 22.91
CA GLY A 535 25.93 -7.81 24.33
C GLY A 535 24.88 -6.73 24.53
N LYS A 536 23.70 -7.14 24.99
CA LYS A 536 22.65 -6.29 25.56
C LYS A 536 23.23 -5.40 26.66
N GLN A 537 23.25 -4.10 26.41
CA GLN A 537 22.71 -3.04 27.26
C GLN A 537 22.88 -1.75 26.46
N LEU A 538 21.84 -1.39 25.71
CA LEU A 538 21.66 0.01 25.35
C LEU A 538 21.31 0.71 26.66
N GLU A 539 22.33 1.17 27.38
CA GLU A 539 22.16 2.37 28.16
C GLU A 539 21.67 3.42 27.16
N HIS A 540 20.41 3.80 27.32
CA HIS A 540 19.85 4.96 26.64
C HIS A 540 20.70 6.15 27.06
N ASP A 541 21.65 6.54 26.22
CA ASP A 541 22.34 7.79 26.37
C ASP A 541 21.30 8.90 26.16
N HIS A 542 20.75 9.37 27.27
CA HIS A 542 19.79 10.46 27.35
C HIS A 542 20.43 11.83 27.04
N ASN A 543 21.66 11.86 26.52
CA ASN A 543 22.37 13.08 26.14
C ASN A 543 22.61 13.20 24.64
N HIS A 544 21.53 13.19 23.85
CA HIS A 544 21.48 14.02 22.63
C HIS A 544 21.06 15.45 23.02
N THR A 545 21.93 16.16 23.75
CA THR A 545 21.85 17.61 23.98
C THR A 545 22.78 18.38 23.02
N GLY A 546 22.96 17.85 21.80
CA GLY A 546 23.43 18.65 20.69
C GLY A 546 22.24 19.41 20.09
N LYS A 547 22.29 20.75 20.07
CA LYS A 547 21.49 21.53 19.12
C LYS A 547 21.83 21.02 17.70
N GLY A 548 21.04 20.09 17.13
CA GLY A 548 21.37 19.54 15.81
C GLY A 548 20.46 18.46 15.23
N ASP A 549 20.00 17.47 16.01
CA ASP A 549 19.42 16.24 15.43
C ASP A 549 17.97 16.04 15.88
N LEU A 550 17.02 16.09 14.93
CA LEU A 550 15.59 15.88 15.17
C LEU A 550 15.29 14.41 15.46
N LEU A 551 14.68 14.11 16.61
CA LEU A 551 14.21 12.76 16.92
C LEU A 551 12.92 12.47 16.15
N THR A 552 13.00 11.50 15.22
CA THR A 552 11.86 11.03 14.41
C THR A 552 11.36 9.69 14.92
N LEU A 553 10.04 9.53 15.06
CA LEU A 553 9.44 8.24 15.42
C LEU A 553 9.80 7.15 14.40
N ASN A 554 10.17 5.97 14.89
CA ASN A 554 10.24 4.74 14.12
C ASN A 554 9.62 3.58 14.92
N TYR A 555 9.31 2.46 14.25
CA TYR A 555 8.61 1.34 14.88
C TYR A 555 9.44 0.60 15.93
N ASN A 556 10.76 0.72 15.92
CA ASN A 556 11.60 0.13 16.96
C ASN A 556 11.52 0.91 18.29
N MET A 557 10.98 2.13 18.30
CA MET A 557 10.74 2.91 19.51
C MET A 557 9.44 2.52 20.23
N LEU A 558 8.48 1.95 19.50
CA LEU A 558 7.17 1.59 20.04
C LEU A 558 7.25 0.31 20.88
N GLN A 559 6.76 0.38 22.12
CA GLN A 559 6.70 -0.75 23.04
C GLN A 559 5.28 -0.91 23.55
N SER A 560 4.71 -2.11 23.47
CA SER A 560 3.40 -2.38 24.05
C SER A 560 3.45 -2.28 25.58
N VAL A 561 2.38 -1.75 26.16
CA VAL A 561 2.18 -1.72 27.62
C VAL A 561 1.95 -3.12 28.19
N GLU A 562 1.41 -4.04 27.39
CA GLU A 562 1.16 -5.43 27.75
C GLU A 562 2.13 -6.40 27.06
N VAL A 563 2.14 -7.65 27.54
CA VAL A 563 2.78 -8.76 26.82
C VAL A 563 1.85 -9.19 25.69
N THR A 564 2.37 -9.17 24.46
CA THR A 564 1.57 -9.36 23.26
C THR A 564 1.75 -10.75 22.65
N THR A 565 2.43 -11.69 23.34
CA THR A 565 2.82 -12.99 22.76
C THR A 565 1.59 -13.79 22.34
N LEU A 566 1.70 -14.51 21.23
CA LEU A 566 0.58 -15.29 20.71
C LEU A 566 0.36 -16.55 21.56
N PRO A 567 -0.89 -17.05 21.66
CA PRO A 567 -1.18 -18.33 22.29
C PRO A 567 -0.38 -19.49 21.69
N ASN A 568 -0.24 -20.59 22.43
CA ASN A 568 0.36 -21.80 21.89
C ASN A 568 -0.50 -22.36 20.75
N GLY A 569 0.11 -22.59 19.59
CA GLY A 569 -0.55 -23.11 18.41
C GLY A 569 0.46 -23.46 17.31
N PRO A 570 0.04 -24.24 16.29
CA PRO A 570 0.87 -24.51 15.12
C PRO A 570 1.21 -23.21 14.38
N TRP A 571 2.46 -23.08 13.92
CA TRP A 571 2.91 -21.92 13.16
C TRP A 571 2.74 -22.15 11.65
N LYS A 572 2.31 -21.09 10.96
CA LYS A 572 2.28 -20.99 9.51
C LYS A 572 3.10 -19.78 9.06
N ASP A 573 4.28 -20.05 8.52
CA ASP A 573 5.16 -19.01 7.98
C ASP A 573 4.81 -18.73 6.51
N LEU A 574 4.64 -17.44 6.20
CA LEU A 574 4.35 -16.91 4.88
C LEU A 574 5.40 -15.85 4.54
N SER A 575 5.78 -15.78 3.26
CA SER A 575 6.69 -14.76 2.76
C SER A 575 6.06 -14.03 1.59
N PHE A 576 6.04 -12.70 1.68
CA PHE A 576 5.55 -11.83 0.61
C PHE A 576 6.62 -10.83 0.19
N GLU A 577 6.85 -10.76 -1.12
CA GLU A 577 7.65 -9.76 -1.78
C GLU A 577 6.72 -8.74 -2.44
N LEU A 578 6.75 -7.49 -1.98
CA LEU A 578 6.04 -6.38 -2.61
C LEU A 578 6.85 -5.93 -3.83
N THR A 579 6.18 -5.87 -4.98
CA THR A 579 6.78 -5.42 -6.24
C THR A 579 5.83 -4.47 -6.95
N GLY A 580 6.37 -3.66 -7.86
CA GLY A 580 5.55 -2.74 -8.65
C GLY A 580 6.22 -2.36 -9.95
N ASN A 581 5.40 -1.97 -10.93
CA ASN A 581 5.83 -1.34 -12.17
C ASN A 581 5.19 0.04 -12.25
N MET A 582 5.99 1.09 -12.11
CA MET A 582 5.53 2.49 -12.14
C MET A 582 5.02 2.92 -13.52
N ASN A 583 5.58 2.37 -14.61
CA ASN A 583 5.21 2.78 -15.98
C ASN A 583 3.83 2.31 -16.38
N ARG A 584 3.43 1.13 -15.91
CA ARG A 584 2.10 0.55 -16.15
C ARG A 584 1.18 0.65 -14.94
N TYR A 585 1.70 1.19 -13.83
CA TYR A 585 1.04 1.35 -12.55
C TYR A 585 0.42 0.04 -12.01
N VAL A 586 1.19 -1.04 -12.04
CA VAL A 586 0.77 -2.35 -11.53
C VAL A 586 1.49 -2.68 -10.24
N TRP A 587 0.74 -3.04 -9.20
CA TRP A 587 1.26 -3.26 -7.84
C TRP A 587 0.88 -4.65 -7.34
N THR A 588 1.83 -5.41 -6.83
CA THR A 588 1.61 -6.84 -6.54
C THR A 588 2.35 -7.33 -5.30
N LEU A 589 1.85 -8.42 -4.72
CA LEU A 589 2.60 -9.27 -3.81
C LEU A 589 3.05 -10.51 -4.62
N ASN A 590 4.28 -10.99 -4.46
CA ASN A 590 4.83 -12.16 -5.16
C ASN A 590 4.54 -12.16 -6.68
N ASN A 591 4.63 -10.98 -7.34
CA ASN A 591 4.34 -10.78 -8.76
C ASN A 591 2.92 -11.19 -9.22
N LYS A 592 1.94 -11.20 -8.31
CA LYS A 592 0.53 -11.50 -8.59
C LYS A 592 -0.37 -10.45 -7.98
N THR A 593 -1.28 -9.90 -8.77
CA THR A 593 -2.39 -9.08 -8.25
C THR A 593 -3.40 -9.95 -7.49
N VAL A 594 -4.37 -9.32 -6.82
CA VAL A 594 -5.49 -10.02 -6.17
C VAL A 594 -6.14 -10.98 -7.15
N SER A 595 -6.45 -10.55 -8.38
CA SER A 595 -7.09 -11.41 -9.38
C SER A 595 -6.21 -12.51 -9.99
N GLU A 596 -4.89 -12.49 -9.76
CA GLU A 596 -3.94 -13.53 -10.21
C GLU A 596 -3.58 -14.52 -9.09
N SER A 597 -4.16 -14.36 -7.90
CA SER A 597 -3.87 -15.18 -6.72
C SER A 597 -5.12 -15.85 -6.13
N ASP A 598 -4.93 -17.03 -5.56
CA ASP A 598 -5.95 -17.70 -4.77
C ASP A 598 -6.01 -17.10 -3.35
N LYS A 599 -7.15 -17.31 -2.67
CA LYS A 599 -7.27 -17.00 -1.24
C LYS A 599 -6.32 -17.87 -0.43
N ILE A 600 -5.70 -17.30 0.59
CA ILE A 600 -4.76 -17.98 1.48
C ILE A 600 -5.56 -18.65 2.59
N LEU A 601 -5.69 -19.98 2.51
CA LEU A 601 -6.36 -20.77 3.54
C LEU A 601 -5.58 -20.72 4.86
N ILE A 602 -6.24 -20.39 5.97
CA ILE A 602 -5.70 -20.47 7.35
C ILE A 602 -6.70 -21.20 8.25
N LYS A 603 -6.24 -21.76 9.36
CA LYS A 603 -7.09 -22.51 10.29
C LYS A 603 -7.18 -21.79 11.63
N ARG A 604 -8.37 -21.84 12.25
CA ARG A 604 -8.54 -21.30 13.60
C ARG A 604 -7.59 -22.02 14.58
N GLY A 605 -6.87 -21.24 15.38
CA GLY A 605 -5.86 -21.72 16.33
C GLY A 605 -4.43 -21.82 15.75
N GLU A 606 -4.21 -21.55 14.46
CA GLU A 606 -2.87 -21.34 13.91
C GLU A 606 -2.30 -19.98 14.33
N ASN A 607 -0.99 -19.89 14.49
CA ASN A 607 -0.26 -18.62 14.51
C ASN A 607 0.34 -18.37 13.13
N VAL A 608 0.01 -17.23 12.52
CA VAL A 608 0.50 -16.87 11.19
C VAL A 608 1.64 -15.88 11.34
N ARG A 609 2.80 -16.22 10.77
CA ARG A 609 3.95 -15.30 10.65
C ARG A 609 4.10 -14.87 9.20
N ILE A 610 4.13 -13.58 8.95
CA ILE A 610 4.33 -12.99 7.63
C ILE A 610 5.69 -12.29 7.62
N LYS A 611 6.63 -12.78 6.81
CA LYS A 611 7.84 -12.04 6.45
C LYS A 611 7.55 -11.21 5.19
N LEU A 612 7.52 -9.90 5.36
CA LEU A 612 7.16 -8.94 4.32
C LEU A 612 8.43 -8.23 3.86
N TYR A 613 8.78 -8.34 2.57
CA TYR A 613 9.92 -7.66 1.97
C TYR A 613 9.46 -6.72 0.87
N ASN A 614 9.90 -5.46 0.91
CA ASN A 614 9.57 -4.47 -0.12
C ASN A 614 10.69 -4.35 -1.17
N ASN A 615 10.48 -4.95 -2.33
CA ASN A 615 11.37 -4.88 -3.51
C ASN A 615 10.97 -3.74 -4.47
N SER A 616 10.06 -2.85 -4.07
CA SER A 616 9.67 -1.68 -4.84
C SER A 616 10.45 -0.43 -4.41
N MET A 617 10.28 0.66 -5.17
CA MET A 617 10.90 1.96 -4.87
C MET A 617 10.03 2.87 -4.00
N MET A 618 8.85 2.41 -3.57
CA MET A 618 7.89 3.20 -2.81
C MET A 618 7.56 2.57 -1.47
N ARG A 619 7.10 3.42 -0.54
CA ARG A 619 6.49 3.00 0.71
C ARG A 619 5.11 2.39 0.45
N HIS A 620 4.70 1.44 1.30
CA HIS A 620 3.37 0.81 1.22
C HIS A 620 2.82 0.60 2.63
N PRO A 621 1.67 1.22 3.00
CA PRO A 621 1.01 0.94 4.26
C PRO A 621 0.16 -0.33 4.08
N MET A 622 0.59 -1.45 4.65
CA MET A 622 -0.13 -2.73 4.54
C MET A 622 -1.10 -2.90 5.69
N HIS A 623 -2.39 -3.05 5.37
CA HIS A 623 -3.47 -3.23 6.32
C HIS A 623 -4.03 -4.65 6.29
N LEU A 624 -4.32 -5.24 7.47
CA LEU A 624 -5.03 -6.50 7.61
C LEU A 624 -6.38 -6.27 8.31
N HIS A 625 -7.47 -6.66 7.65
CA HIS A 625 -8.81 -6.56 8.24
C HIS A 625 -9.01 -7.56 9.38
N GLY A 626 -9.85 -7.19 10.35
CA GLY A 626 -10.33 -8.06 11.43
C GLY A 626 -9.28 -8.53 12.44
N HIS A 627 -8.02 -8.12 12.29
CA HIS A 627 -6.91 -8.57 13.13
C HIS A 627 -5.97 -7.41 13.44
N ASP A 628 -5.49 -7.39 14.67
CA ASP A 628 -4.21 -6.76 14.97
C ASP A 628 -3.11 -7.82 14.81
N PHE A 629 -1.93 -7.40 14.37
CA PHE A 629 -0.72 -8.19 14.30
C PHE A 629 0.37 -7.58 15.17
N ARG A 630 1.20 -8.43 15.77
CA ARG A 630 2.47 -8.04 16.39
C ARG A 630 3.42 -7.61 15.30
N LEU A 631 3.97 -6.40 15.40
CA LEU A 631 5.13 -6.00 14.61
C LEU A 631 6.40 -6.33 15.38
N VAL A 632 7.06 -7.44 15.04
CA VAL A 632 8.20 -7.95 15.79
C VAL A 632 9.35 -6.94 15.78
N ASN A 633 9.73 -6.46 16.96
CA ASN A 633 10.78 -5.46 17.17
C ASN A 633 11.69 -5.80 18.36
N GLN A 634 12.59 -4.89 18.74
CA GLN A 634 13.58 -5.13 19.79
C GLN A 634 13.00 -5.51 21.18
N TYR A 635 11.73 -5.20 21.43
CA TYR A 635 11.09 -5.47 22.73
C TYR A 635 10.51 -6.88 22.85
N GLY A 636 10.65 -7.73 21.82
CA GLY A 636 10.33 -9.16 21.86
C GLY A 636 8.90 -9.46 22.29
N GLU A 637 8.71 -9.96 23.51
CA GLU A 637 7.38 -10.28 24.06
C GLU A 637 6.43 -9.07 24.12
N ARG A 638 6.98 -7.84 24.16
CA ARG A 638 6.24 -6.57 24.22
C ARG A 638 6.30 -5.77 22.92
N SER A 639 6.49 -6.44 21.79
CA SER A 639 6.35 -5.81 20.47
C SER A 639 4.96 -5.18 20.30
N PRO A 640 4.86 -4.02 19.63
CA PRO A 640 3.60 -3.30 19.47
C PRO A 640 2.61 -4.10 18.61
N LEU A 641 1.32 -3.91 18.91
CA LEU A 641 0.23 -4.37 18.05
C LEU A 641 -0.12 -3.25 17.07
N LYS A 642 -0.37 -3.63 15.82
CA LYS A 642 -0.75 -2.75 14.70
C LYS A 642 -1.78 -3.47 13.84
N ASN A 643 -2.60 -2.72 13.13
CA ASN A 643 -3.43 -3.25 12.03
C ASN A 643 -3.03 -2.66 10.68
N VAL A 644 -2.21 -1.61 10.66
CA VAL A 644 -1.57 -1.05 9.47
C VAL A 644 -0.06 -0.96 9.72
N VAL A 645 0.76 -1.30 8.73
CA VAL A 645 2.22 -1.12 8.83
C VAL A 645 2.80 -0.55 7.56
N ASP A 646 3.48 0.58 7.66
CA ASP A 646 4.23 1.15 6.55
C ASP A 646 5.56 0.44 6.35
N ILE A 647 5.75 -0.13 5.17
CA ILE A 647 7.01 -0.78 4.77
C ILE A 647 7.74 0.06 3.73
N MET A 648 8.94 0.52 4.09
CA MET A 648 9.82 1.31 3.23
C MET A 648 10.48 0.48 2.13
N PRO A 649 10.99 1.11 1.07
CA PRO A 649 11.82 0.43 0.09
C PRO A 649 12.96 -0.35 0.76
N MET A 650 13.15 -1.60 0.36
CA MET A 650 14.19 -2.51 0.85
C MET A 650 14.05 -3.01 2.28
N GLU A 651 12.97 -2.64 2.93
CA GLU A 651 12.71 -3.07 4.28
C GLU A 651 12.16 -4.49 4.33
N THR A 652 12.50 -5.20 5.40
CA THR A 652 11.93 -6.49 5.77
C THR A 652 11.29 -6.38 7.15
N LEU A 653 9.98 -6.61 7.21
CA LEU A 653 9.20 -6.63 8.45
C LEU A 653 8.68 -8.03 8.73
N THR A 654 8.51 -8.35 10.00
CA THR A 654 7.89 -9.60 10.45
C THR A 654 6.63 -9.29 11.23
N LEU A 655 5.49 -9.77 10.72
CA LEU A 655 4.18 -9.60 11.32
C LEU A 655 3.72 -10.95 11.88
N GLU A 656 3.15 -10.98 13.08
CA GLU A 656 2.63 -12.21 13.68
C GLU A 656 1.22 -11.99 14.23
N PHE A 657 0.26 -12.83 13.86
CA PHE A 657 -1.08 -12.80 14.45
C PHE A 657 -1.60 -14.21 14.70
N ALA A 658 -2.50 -14.33 15.69
CA ALA A 658 -3.21 -15.57 15.96
C ALA A 658 -4.46 -15.62 15.07
N ALA A 659 -4.67 -16.74 14.39
CA ALA A 659 -5.83 -16.96 13.56
C ALA A 659 -7.05 -17.30 14.45
N THR A 660 -7.78 -16.28 14.92
CA THR A 660 -8.90 -16.44 15.86
C THR A 660 -10.28 -16.24 15.25
N GLU A 661 -10.35 -15.67 14.06
CA GLU A 661 -11.60 -15.22 13.46
C GLU A 661 -12.25 -16.27 12.55
N ASP A 662 -13.20 -15.83 11.71
CA ASP A 662 -13.93 -16.63 10.72
C ASP A 662 -14.10 -15.82 9.43
N GLY A 663 -14.31 -16.47 8.29
CA GLY A 663 -14.61 -15.80 7.02
C GLY A 663 -13.40 -15.35 6.22
N ASP A 664 -13.62 -14.37 5.33
CA ASP A 664 -12.63 -13.85 4.39
C ASP A 664 -12.13 -12.46 4.79
N TRP A 665 -10.83 -12.30 5.02
CA TRP A 665 -10.22 -11.05 5.49
C TRP A 665 -9.25 -10.49 4.46
N PHE A 666 -9.39 -9.20 4.14
CA PHE A 666 -8.56 -8.55 3.14
C PHE A 666 -7.24 -8.05 3.74
N PHE A 667 -6.14 -8.29 3.04
CA PHE A 667 -4.80 -7.81 3.36
C PHE A 667 -4.25 -7.03 2.18
N HIS A 668 -4.18 -5.71 2.27
CA HIS A 668 -3.88 -4.87 1.10
C HIS A 668 -3.05 -3.63 1.43
N CYS A 669 -2.44 -3.05 0.41
CA CYS A 669 -1.85 -1.72 0.50
C CYS A 669 -2.97 -0.68 0.64
N HIS A 670 -2.84 0.24 1.59
CA HIS A 670 -3.82 1.28 1.87
C HIS A 670 -3.47 2.63 1.21
N ILE A 671 -2.61 2.59 0.18
CA ILE A 671 -2.66 3.58 -0.88
C ILE A 671 -3.79 3.14 -1.81
N LEU A 672 -4.88 3.92 -1.87
CA LEU A 672 -6.11 3.56 -2.58
C LEU A 672 -5.85 3.07 -4.01
N TYR A 673 -5.02 3.80 -4.75
CA TYR A 673 -4.69 3.47 -6.13
C TYR A 673 -3.82 2.21 -6.28
N HIS A 674 -3.01 1.85 -5.27
CA HIS A 674 -2.26 0.59 -5.27
C HIS A 674 -3.18 -0.60 -5.00
N MET A 675 -4.12 -0.46 -4.06
CA MET A 675 -5.16 -1.46 -3.81
C MET A 675 -5.94 -1.73 -5.11
N MET A 676 -6.43 -0.67 -5.75
CA MET A 676 -7.20 -0.75 -6.98
C MET A 676 -6.41 -1.34 -8.15
N SER A 677 -5.08 -1.21 -8.14
CA SER A 677 -4.19 -1.78 -9.15
C SER A 677 -3.73 -3.21 -8.81
N GLY A 678 -4.22 -3.78 -7.70
CA GLY A 678 -4.10 -5.21 -7.37
C GLY A 678 -3.19 -5.57 -6.21
N MET A 679 -2.69 -4.62 -5.41
CA MET A 679 -1.77 -4.90 -4.31
C MET A 679 -2.49 -5.41 -3.06
N GLY A 680 -2.83 -6.70 -3.05
CA GLY A 680 -3.40 -7.35 -1.88
C GLY A 680 -3.50 -8.87 -1.95
N ARG A 681 -4.00 -9.46 -0.86
CA ARG A 681 -4.29 -10.88 -0.66
C ARG A 681 -5.53 -11.03 0.21
N ILE A 682 -6.19 -12.17 0.11
CA ILE A 682 -7.34 -12.50 0.97
C ILE A 682 -6.97 -13.72 1.78
N PHE A 683 -7.07 -13.62 3.11
CA PHE A 683 -7.01 -14.74 4.01
C PHE A 683 -8.40 -15.35 4.15
N THR A 684 -8.51 -16.66 4.07
CA THR A 684 -9.79 -17.37 4.19
C THR A 684 -9.68 -18.43 5.28
N TYR A 685 -10.62 -18.44 6.21
CA TYR A 685 -10.62 -19.41 7.30
C TYR A 685 -11.25 -20.73 6.86
N GLU A 686 -10.57 -21.85 7.15
CA GLU A 686 -11.08 -23.19 6.92
C GLU A 686 -12.37 -23.43 7.73
N ASN A 687 -13.37 -24.03 7.10
CA ASN A 687 -14.68 -24.31 7.70
C ASN A 687 -15.42 -23.05 8.20
N SER A 688 -15.18 -21.90 7.57
CA SER A 688 -15.98 -20.69 7.84
C SER A 688 -17.45 -20.93 7.53
N GLU A 689 -18.32 -20.35 8.34
CA GLU A 689 -19.75 -20.38 8.08
C GLU A 689 -20.06 -19.66 6.75
N PRO A 690 -20.97 -20.20 5.92
CA PRO A 690 -21.38 -19.51 4.70
C PRO A 690 -21.88 -18.11 5.00
N ASN A 691 -21.31 -17.10 4.34
CA ASN A 691 -21.75 -15.72 4.51
C ASN A 691 -23.16 -15.56 3.90
N PRO A 692 -24.21 -15.33 4.72
CA PRO A 692 -25.57 -15.20 4.20
C PRO A 692 -25.75 -13.98 3.31
N GLU A 693 -24.89 -12.96 3.44
CA GLU A 693 -24.94 -11.75 2.61
C GLU A 693 -24.35 -11.98 1.21
N ILE A 694 -23.70 -13.12 0.95
CA ILE A 694 -23.08 -13.45 -0.34
C ILE A 694 -23.60 -14.81 -0.83
N HIS A 695 -24.75 -14.80 -1.52
CA HIS A 695 -25.41 -16.03 -1.99
C HIS A 695 -24.65 -16.76 -3.12
N ASP A 696 -23.90 -16.03 -3.95
CA ASP A 696 -23.04 -16.59 -4.99
C ASP A 696 -21.59 -16.10 -4.78
N PRO A 697 -20.81 -16.79 -3.92
CA PRO A 697 -19.45 -16.39 -3.60
C PRO A 697 -18.52 -16.37 -4.82
N VAL A 698 -18.76 -17.21 -5.82
CA VAL A 698 -17.94 -17.26 -7.03
C VAL A 698 -18.18 -16.00 -7.87
N LYS A 699 -19.43 -15.61 -8.08
CA LYS A 699 -19.78 -14.39 -8.81
C LYS A 699 -19.37 -13.14 -8.05
N ALA A 700 -19.60 -13.09 -6.74
CA ALA A 700 -19.19 -11.97 -5.91
C ALA A 700 -17.66 -11.79 -5.92
N TYR A 701 -16.90 -12.88 -5.79
CA TYR A 701 -15.45 -12.81 -5.86
C TYR A 701 -14.93 -12.36 -7.24
N LYS A 702 -15.61 -12.71 -8.34
CA LYS A 702 -15.29 -12.14 -9.67
C LYS A 702 -15.42 -10.61 -9.71
N MET A 703 -16.34 -10.02 -8.95
CA MET A 703 -16.47 -8.57 -8.86
C MET A 703 -15.29 -7.95 -8.09
N VAL A 704 -14.83 -8.58 -7.01
CA VAL A 704 -13.58 -8.16 -6.33
C VAL A 704 -12.39 -8.21 -7.29
N GLN A 705 -12.30 -9.27 -8.10
CA GLN A 705 -11.27 -9.42 -9.12
C GLN A 705 -11.40 -8.42 -10.28
N MET A 706 -12.54 -7.75 -10.45
CA MET A 706 -12.70 -6.76 -11.52
C MET A 706 -11.88 -5.50 -11.25
N ASP A 707 -11.68 -5.14 -9.98
CA ASP A 707 -10.96 -3.94 -9.56
C ASP A 707 -9.60 -3.79 -10.26
N ASP A 708 -8.75 -4.83 -10.19
CA ASP A 708 -7.43 -4.83 -10.85
C ASP A 708 -7.47 -5.27 -12.32
N ARG A 709 -8.57 -5.84 -12.81
CA ARG A 709 -8.73 -6.31 -14.20
C ARG A 709 -9.33 -5.28 -15.14
N MET A 710 -9.86 -4.18 -14.63
CA MET A 710 -10.45 -3.11 -15.43
C MET A 710 -9.46 -2.63 -16.47
N PHE A 711 -9.95 -2.49 -17.70
CA PHE A 711 -9.15 -1.89 -18.75
C PHE A 711 -9.25 -0.37 -18.70
N THR A 712 -8.10 0.28 -18.81
CA THR A 712 -7.97 1.71 -18.92
C THR A 712 -7.72 2.12 -20.36
N LEU A 713 -8.46 3.12 -20.83
CA LEU A 713 -8.26 3.77 -22.12
C LEU A 713 -7.34 4.99 -21.96
N SER A 714 -6.30 5.07 -22.77
CA SER A 714 -5.45 6.25 -22.90
C SER A 714 -5.16 6.51 -24.36
N GLY A 715 -4.81 7.74 -24.72
CA GLY A 715 -4.32 7.99 -26.06
C GLY A 715 -3.83 9.39 -26.31
N GLU A 716 -3.04 9.53 -27.36
CA GLU A 716 -2.62 10.80 -27.90
C GLU A 716 -3.03 10.88 -29.37
N ALA A 717 -3.55 12.04 -29.78
CA ALA A 717 -3.93 12.32 -31.15
C ALA A 717 -3.46 13.73 -31.51
N SER A 718 -2.76 13.87 -32.63
CA SER A 718 -2.27 15.15 -33.10
C SER A 718 -3.00 15.61 -34.36
N VAL A 719 -3.17 16.92 -34.47
CA VAL A 719 -3.58 17.59 -35.70
C VAL A 719 -2.49 18.59 -36.04
N GLN A 720 -1.73 18.29 -37.09
CA GLN A 720 -0.53 19.03 -37.48
C GLN A 720 -0.62 19.48 -38.93
N SER A 721 0.31 20.34 -39.35
CA SER A 721 0.34 20.94 -40.69
C SER A 721 0.53 19.95 -41.85
N ASN A 722 1.07 18.76 -41.56
CA ASN A 722 1.38 17.72 -42.55
C ASN A 722 0.47 16.49 -42.45
N GLY A 723 -0.32 16.34 -41.38
CA GLY A 723 -1.21 15.20 -41.18
C GLY A 723 -1.77 15.11 -39.77
N THR A 724 -2.32 13.94 -39.46
CA THR A 724 -2.70 13.51 -38.11
C THR A 724 -1.94 12.26 -37.72
N GLU A 725 -1.39 12.26 -36.51
CA GLU A 725 -0.75 11.09 -35.91
C GLU A 725 -1.49 10.73 -34.63
N GLY A 726 -1.39 9.48 -34.19
CA GLY A 726 -1.89 9.14 -32.87
C GLY A 726 -1.67 7.70 -32.46
N LEU A 727 -1.81 7.50 -31.16
CA LEU A 727 -1.75 6.21 -30.48
C LEU A 727 -2.88 6.17 -29.46
N VAL A 728 -3.76 5.18 -29.59
CA VAL A 728 -4.74 4.82 -28.57
C VAL A 728 -4.36 3.49 -27.97
N THR A 729 -4.38 3.39 -26.65
CA THR A 729 -4.09 2.17 -25.91
C THR A 729 -5.25 1.82 -24.98
N TYR A 730 -5.66 0.56 -25.02
CA TYR A 730 -6.62 -0.04 -24.12
C TYR A 730 -5.94 -1.20 -23.41
N SER A 731 -5.61 -1.02 -22.14
CA SER A 731 -4.75 -1.94 -21.40
C SER A 731 -5.26 -2.22 -20.00
N ASN A 732 -4.87 -3.38 -19.44
CA ASN A 732 -5.05 -3.72 -18.03
C ASN A 732 -3.73 -4.31 -17.49
N THR A 733 -3.75 -4.98 -16.33
CA THR A 733 -2.59 -5.59 -15.67
C THR A 733 -1.61 -6.28 -16.61
N ARG A 734 -2.10 -7.09 -17.56
CA ARG A 734 -1.25 -7.94 -18.42
C ARG A 734 -1.51 -7.79 -19.91
N TRP A 735 -2.66 -7.28 -20.32
CA TRP A 735 -3.01 -7.12 -21.73
C TRP A 735 -2.89 -5.68 -22.17
N GLN A 736 -2.51 -5.49 -23.44
CA GLN A 736 -2.50 -4.20 -24.09
C GLN A 736 -3.00 -4.35 -25.52
N ILE A 737 -3.98 -3.54 -25.88
CA ILE A 737 -4.42 -3.33 -27.25
C ILE A 737 -3.99 -1.93 -27.63
N SER A 738 -3.23 -1.79 -28.72
CA SER A 738 -2.77 -0.49 -29.20
C SER A 738 -3.19 -0.29 -30.65
N GLN A 739 -3.66 0.91 -30.95
CA GLN A 739 -3.98 1.37 -32.29
C GLN A 739 -3.17 2.63 -32.57
N MET A 740 -2.27 2.55 -33.54
CA MET A 740 -1.51 3.69 -34.04
C MET A 740 -2.00 4.12 -35.41
N TRP A 741 -1.91 5.40 -35.74
CA TRP A 741 -2.10 5.88 -37.09
C TRP A 741 -1.16 7.04 -37.41
N ASN A 742 -0.74 7.11 -38.67
CA ASN A 742 -0.05 8.25 -39.26
C ASN A 742 -0.71 8.54 -40.61
N VAL A 743 -1.46 9.64 -40.72
CA VAL A 743 -2.27 9.95 -41.90
C VAL A 743 -1.89 11.33 -42.41
N GLY A 744 -1.10 11.38 -43.48
CA GLY A 744 -0.73 12.61 -44.16
C GLY A 744 -1.89 13.21 -44.96
N TYR A 745 -1.91 14.53 -45.18
CA TYR A 745 -2.98 15.16 -45.97
C TYR A 745 -2.90 14.88 -47.47
N LYS A 746 -1.73 14.47 -47.96
CA LYS A 746 -1.49 14.08 -49.35
C LYS A 746 -1.16 12.60 -49.43
N ALA A 747 -1.58 11.93 -50.49
CA ALA A 747 -1.24 10.52 -50.71
C ALA A 747 0.28 10.24 -50.77
N SER A 748 1.10 11.24 -51.13
CA SER A 748 2.57 11.15 -51.10
C SER A 748 3.15 11.21 -49.68
N GLN A 749 2.38 11.67 -48.69
CA GLN A 749 2.77 11.72 -47.28
C GLN A 749 2.43 10.43 -46.51
N GLY A 750 1.67 9.51 -47.13
CA GLY A 750 1.39 8.20 -46.57
C GLY A 750 0.16 8.12 -45.66
N TYR A 751 -0.39 6.91 -45.57
CA TYR A 751 -1.45 6.50 -44.65
C TYR A 751 -1.02 5.19 -43.99
N GLU A 752 -0.79 5.23 -42.70
CA GLU A 752 -0.38 4.09 -41.89
C GLU A 752 -1.34 3.89 -40.74
N SER A 753 -1.62 2.61 -40.44
CA SER A 753 -2.42 2.17 -39.32
C SER A 753 -1.88 0.85 -38.83
N GLU A 754 -1.55 0.78 -37.54
CA GLU A 754 -1.05 -0.43 -36.90
C GLU A 754 -1.93 -0.76 -35.70
N THR A 755 -2.51 -1.96 -35.69
CA THR A 755 -3.24 -2.50 -34.55
C THR A 755 -2.43 -3.63 -33.93
N THR A 756 -2.22 -3.63 -32.62
CA THR A 756 -1.55 -4.72 -31.91
C THR A 756 -2.35 -5.15 -30.68
N VAL A 757 -2.29 -6.45 -30.38
CA VAL A 757 -2.84 -7.08 -29.18
C VAL A 757 -1.71 -7.88 -28.54
N GLY A 758 -1.19 -7.38 -27.43
CA GLY A 758 -0.04 -7.93 -26.73
C GLY A 758 -0.34 -8.34 -25.29
N ARG A 759 0.50 -9.23 -24.76
CA ARG A 759 0.46 -9.66 -23.36
C ARG A 759 1.84 -9.57 -22.73
N PHE A 760 1.94 -8.92 -21.57
CA PHE A 760 3.15 -8.89 -20.76
C PHE A 760 3.31 -10.21 -20.00
N ILE A 761 4.49 -10.81 -20.09
CA ILE A 761 4.74 -12.17 -19.57
C ILE A 761 5.80 -12.25 -18.48
N ASP A 762 6.67 -11.26 -18.36
CA ASP A 762 7.72 -11.23 -17.34
C ASP A 762 7.31 -10.44 -16.10
N LYS A 763 8.06 -10.64 -15.01
CA LYS A 763 7.85 -9.98 -13.71
C LYS A 763 7.85 -8.46 -13.81
N MET A 764 8.83 -7.90 -14.52
CA MET A 764 8.98 -6.45 -14.62
C MET A 764 8.14 -5.85 -15.75
N GLN A 765 7.43 -6.68 -16.52
CA GLN A 765 6.62 -6.28 -17.67
C GLN A 765 7.43 -5.52 -18.73
N TYR A 766 8.65 -6.00 -18.98
CA TYR A 766 9.49 -5.49 -20.06
C TYR A 766 9.26 -6.22 -21.38
N LEU A 767 8.74 -7.45 -21.35
CA LEU A 767 8.60 -8.34 -22.50
C LEU A 767 7.12 -8.53 -22.85
N MET A 768 6.76 -8.11 -24.08
CA MET A 768 5.41 -8.19 -24.60
C MET A 768 5.40 -8.84 -26.00
N PRO A 769 5.17 -10.17 -26.10
CA PRO A 769 4.72 -10.76 -27.35
C PRO A 769 3.35 -10.20 -27.77
N TYR A 770 3.15 -10.03 -29.07
CA TYR A 770 1.91 -9.52 -29.64
C TYR A 770 1.59 -10.10 -31.01
N VAL A 771 0.32 -10.04 -31.36
CA VAL A 771 -0.19 -10.22 -32.73
C VAL A 771 -0.80 -8.90 -33.20
N GLY A 772 -0.75 -8.62 -34.48
CA GLY A 772 -1.25 -7.35 -34.99
C GLY A 772 -1.59 -7.36 -36.46
N PHE A 773 -1.98 -6.18 -36.95
CA PHE A 773 -2.26 -5.92 -38.35
C PHE A 773 -1.62 -4.59 -38.74
N ASP A 774 -0.92 -4.60 -39.87
CA ASP A 774 -0.17 -3.47 -40.41
C ASP A 774 -0.77 -3.10 -41.77
N TYR A 775 -1.34 -1.88 -41.81
CA TYR A 775 -1.78 -1.22 -43.03
C TYR A 775 -0.86 -0.04 -43.32
N HIS A 776 -0.30 0.01 -44.52
CA HIS A 776 0.51 1.14 -44.97
C HIS A 776 0.26 1.39 -46.47
N TYR A 777 -0.03 2.64 -46.84
CA TYR A 777 -0.14 3.08 -48.22
C TYR A 777 0.59 4.41 -48.41
N LYS A 778 1.52 4.47 -49.36
CA LYS A 778 2.18 5.71 -49.78
C LYS A 778 2.33 5.77 -51.29
N LYS A 779 1.90 6.87 -51.91
CA LYS A 779 2.13 7.09 -53.34
C LYS A 779 3.60 7.48 -53.56
N LEU A 780 4.41 6.52 -54.02
CA LEU A 780 5.82 6.75 -54.34
C LEU A 780 5.95 7.73 -55.51
N THR A 781 6.67 8.82 -55.31
CA THR A 781 7.12 9.70 -56.40
C THR A 781 8.57 9.34 -56.69
N GLY A 782 8.87 8.84 -57.90
CA GLY A 782 10.21 8.32 -58.23
C GLY A 782 11.31 9.31 -57.83
N HIS A 783 12.35 8.81 -57.15
CA HIS A 783 13.50 9.52 -56.58
C HIS A 783 13.39 10.08 -55.14
N GLU A 784 12.56 9.48 -54.28
CA GLU A 784 12.60 9.77 -52.84
C GLU A 784 13.79 9.05 -52.16
N LYS A 785 14.98 9.67 -52.14
CA LYS A 785 16.07 9.23 -51.25
C LYS A 785 15.91 9.90 -49.89
N ASN A 786 15.95 9.10 -48.82
CA ASN A 786 16.00 9.61 -47.45
C ASN A 786 17.41 9.44 -46.84
N LEU A 787 17.57 9.74 -45.55
CA LEU A 787 18.84 9.62 -44.84
C LEU A 787 19.49 8.23 -44.95
N PHE A 788 18.68 7.17 -45.13
CA PHE A 788 19.13 5.79 -45.26
C PHE A 788 19.10 5.26 -46.71
N GLY A 789 19.00 6.16 -47.70
CA GLY A 789 19.05 5.84 -49.12
C GLY A 789 17.68 5.56 -49.73
N ASP A 790 17.64 4.61 -50.67
CA ASP A 790 16.42 4.25 -51.40
C ASP A 790 15.46 3.43 -50.50
N PRO A 791 14.21 3.86 -50.26
CA PRO A 791 13.24 3.17 -49.41
C PRO A 791 12.60 1.94 -50.07
N GLU A 792 12.91 1.60 -51.33
CA GLU A 792 12.34 0.41 -51.98
C GLU A 792 12.67 -0.91 -51.26
N LEU A 793 13.89 -0.99 -50.70
CA LEU A 793 14.36 -2.12 -49.92
C LEU A 793 14.57 -1.71 -48.46
N ASN A 794 14.13 -2.56 -47.55
CA ASN A 794 14.48 -2.47 -46.14
C ASN A 794 15.98 -2.77 -45.94
N MET A 795 16.48 -2.55 -44.73
CA MET A 795 17.89 -2.77 -44.38
C MET A 795 18.34 -4.24 -44.49
N PHE A 796 17.41 -5.18 -44.65
CA PHE A 796 17.67 -6.60 -44.88
C PHE A 796 17.60 -7.00 -46.37
N GLY A 797 17.42 -6.03 -47.29
CA GLY A 797 17.30 -6.29 -48.72
C GLY A 797 15.94 -6.85 -49.15
N GLN A 798 14.94 -6.85 -48.27
CA GLN A 798 13.57 -7.25 -48.58
C GLN A 798 12.78 -6.05 -49.10
N LYS A 799 11.80 -6.28 -49.99
CA LYS A 799 10.93 -5.20 -50.49
C LYS A 799 10.18 -4.54 -49.33
N ALA A 800 10.30 -3.23 -49.17
CA ALA A 800 9.62 -2.49 -48.11
C ALA A 800 8.09 -2.49 -48.30
N ASN A 801 7.64 -2.51 -49.57
CA ASN A 801 6.25 -2.56 -50.01
C ASN A 801 5.36 -1.44 -49.42
N LYS A 802 5.92 -0.23 -49.27
CA LYS A 802 5.19 0.95 -48.74
C LYS A 802 4.03 1.40 -49.62
N SER A 803 3.99 1.02 -50.89
CA SER A 803 2.95 1.45 -51.81
C SER A 803 1.57 0.90 -51.46
N ASN A 804 1.49 -0.32 -50.88
CA ASN A 804 0.25 -0.94 -50.43
C ASN A 804 0.55 -2.21 -49.61
N ARG A 805 0.69 -2.07 -48.30
CA ARG A 805 0.89 -3.17 -47.34
C ARG A 805 -0.37 -3.37 -46.51
N LYS A 806 -0.82 -4.62 -46.40
CA LYS A 806 -1.98 -5.05 -45.61
C LYS A 806 -1.72 -6.46 -45.09
N VAL A 807 -1.05 -6.57 -43.95
CA VAL A 807 -0.50 -7.86 -43.49
C VAL A 807 -0.74 -8.05 -42.00
N PRO A 808 -1.14 -9.25 -41.56
CA PRO A 808 -0.98 -9.65 -40.17
C PRO A 808 0.51 -9.69 -39.79
N VAL A 809 0.80 -9.35 -38.54
CA VAL A 809 2.14 -9.34 -37.97
C VAL A 809 2.20 -10.11 -36.66
N PHE A 810 3.34 -10.74 -36.41
CA PHE A 810 3.68 -11.38 -35.14
C PHE A 810 4.96 -10.72 -34.63
N GLY A 811 4.94 -10.22 -33.40
CA GLY A 811 6.06 -9.46 -32.88
C GLY A 811 6.29 -9.64 -31.39
N VAL A 812 7.43 -9.12 -30.96
CA VAL A 812 7.87 -9.06 -29.58
C VAL A 812 8.44 -7.68 -29.34
N ALA A 813 7.87 -6.96 -28.37
CA ALA A 813 8.41 -5.72 -27.86
C ALA A 813 9.17 -5.97 -26.55
N TYR A 814 10.33 -5.33 -26.40
CA TYR A 814 11.16 -5.42 -25.20
C TYR A 814 11.70 -4.06 -24.76
N THR A 815 11.54 -3.71 -23.49
CA THR A 815 12.10 -2.48 -22.91
C THR A 815 13.59 -2.64 -22.62
N LEU A 816 14.43 -1.97 -23.40
CA LEU A 816 15.88 -1.88 -23.25
C LEU A 816 16.30 -0.85 -22.19
N PRO A 817 17.58 -0.85 -21.77
CA PRO A 817 18.17 0.28 -21.04
C PRO A 817 17.85 1.63 -21.71
N TRP A 818 17.80 2.68 -20.90
CA TRP A 818 17.34 4.02 -21.29
C TRP A 818 15.86 4.10 -21.69
N LEU A 819 15.04 3.13 -21.25
CA LEU A 819 13.60 3.09 -21.56
C LEU A 819 13.32 3.08 -23.08
N VAL A 820 14.26 2.55 -23.87
CA VAL A 820 14.09 2.38 -25.32
C VAL A 820 13.29 1.13 -25.57
N ILE A 821 12.25 1.20 -26.38
CA ILE A 821 11.49 0.03 -26.81
C ILE A 821 12.15 -0.56 -28.06
N ALA A 822 12.55 -1.82 -27.97
CA ALA A 822 12.96 -2.63 -29.10
C ALA A 822 11.79 -3.51 -29.55
N ASP A 823 11.32 -3.30 -30.76
CA ASP A 823 10.27 -4.08 -31.39
C ASP A 823 10.87 -4.91 -32.52
N MET A 824 10.69 -6.22 -32.45
CA MET A 824 11.03 -7.14 -33.53
C MET A 824 9.76 -7.84 -33.98
N ARG A 825 9.47 -7.80 -35.28
CA ARG A 825 8.29 -8.45 -35.85
C ARG A 825 8.53 -9.07 -37.22
N VAL A 826 7.67 -10.03 -37.54
CA VAL A 826 7.57 -10.69 -38.84
C VAL A 826 6.15 -10.56 -39.39
N ASP A 827 6.02 -10.23 -40.67
CA ASP A 827 4.73 -10.26 -41.35
C ASP A 827 4.45 -11.61 -42.03
N THR A 828 3.22 -11.85 -42.48
CA THR A 828 2.82 -13.09 -43.17
C THR A 828 3.53 -13.31 -44.51
N ASN A 829 4.19 -12.29 -45.06
CA ASN A 829 4.99 -12.39 -46.28
C ASN A 829 6.47 -12.72 -45.98
N GLY A 830 6.83 -12.93 -44.71
CA GLY A 830 8.19 -13.23 -44.26
C GLY A 830 9.10 -12.00 -44.15
N LYS A 831 8.54 -10.79 -44.18
CA LYS A 831 9.29 -9.55 -43.99
C LYS A 831 9.64 -9.38 -42.52
N LEU A 832 10.91 -9.10 -42.23
CA LEU A 832 11.38 -8.78 -40.90
C LEU A 832 11.45 -7.26 -40.72
N ARG A 833 10.90 -6.76 -39.61
CA ARG A 833 11.08 -5.38 -39.18
C ARG A 833 11.63 -5.34 -37.77
N PHE A 834 12.67 -4.53 -37.59
CA PHE A 834 13.18 -4.16 -36.29
C PHE A 834 13.05 -2.65 -36.11
N GLN A 835 12.56 -2.23 -34.95
CA GLN A 835 12.32 -0.84 -34.61
C GLN A 835 12.88 -0.54 -33.22
N LEU A 836 13.50 0.64 -33.09
CA LEU A 836 13.89 1.24 -31.83
C LEU A 836 13.16 2.56 -31.69
N GLY A 837 12.59 2.81 -30.52
CA GLY A 837 11.98 4.11 -30.24
C GLY A 837 11.96 4.42 -28.77
N ARG A 838 11.83 5.72 -28.47
CA ARG A 838 11.60 6.20 -27.12
C ARG A 838 10.68 7.40 -27.16
N GLU A 839 9.64 7.31 -26.35
CA GLU A 839 8.65 8.36 -26.15
C GLU A 839 8.91 9.15 -24.85
N ASP A 840 8.26 10.30 -24.74
CA ASP A 840 8.15 11.12 -23.51
C ASP A 840 9.47 11.43 -22.77
N ILE A 841 10.56 11.72 -23.49
CA ILE A 841 11.85 12.12 -22.90
C ILE A 841 11.74 13.53 -22.28
N PRO A 842 11.91 13.72 -20.96
CA PRO A 842 11.71 15.02 -20.31
C PRO A 842 12.93 15.95 -20.49
N LEU A 843 12.94 16.74 -21.56
CA LEU A 843 14.01 17.73 -21.82
C LEU A 843 13.98 18.88 -20.81
N THR A 844 12.78 19.42 -20.55
CA THR A 844 12.51 20.43 -19.52
C THR A 844 11.31 20.00 -18.69
N PRO A 845 10.90 20.72 -17.62
CA PRO A 845 9.71 20.33 -16.86
C PRO A 845 8.48 20.07 -17.75
N ARG A 846 8.29 20.83 -18.84
CA ARG A 846 7.12 20.69 -19.73
C ARG A 846 7.42 20.28 -21.16
N LEU A 847 8.68 20.35 -21.60
CA LEU A 847 9.06 19.94 -22.95
C LEU A 847 9.45 18.46 -22.95
N ARG A 848 8.79 17.68 -23.81
CA ARG A 848 9.06 16.28 -24.09
C ARG A 848 9.64 16.13 -25.47
N MET A 849 10.46 15.09 -25.66
CA MET A 849 11.01 14.68 -26.95
C MET A 849 10.71 13.21 -27.17
N ASN A 850 10.51 12.83 -28.43
CA ASN A 850 10.43 11.43 -28.83
C ASN A 850 11.23 11.19 -30.11
N TRP A 851 11.53 9.92 -30.35
CA TRP A 851 12.16 9.48 -31.58
C TRP A 851 11.86 8.01 -31.85
N MET A 852 11.87 7.65 -33.14
CA MET A 852 11.77 6.27 -33.61
C MET A 852 12.66 6.09 -34.84
N VAL A 853 13.24 4.90 -34.99
CA VAL A 853 13.91 4.46 -36.23
C VAL A 853 13.63 2.98 -36.45
N ASN A 854 13.43 2.58 -37.70
CA ASN A 854 13.22 1.17 -38.05
C ASN A 854 14.00 0.73 -39.29
N THR A 855 14.04 -0.59 -39.51
CA THR A 855 14.73 -1.21 -40.64
C THR A 855 14.04 -0.98 -41.99
N ASP A 856 12.81 -0.46 -42.01
CA ASP A 856 12.13 0.03 -43.23
C ASP A 856 12.63 1.41 -43.66
N LYS A 857 13.70 1.91 -43.01
CA LYS A 857 14.31 3.22 -43.24
C LYS A 857 13.37 4.37 -42.87
N GLU A 858 12.41 4.11 -41.99
CA GLU A 858 11.56 5.15 -41.40
C GLU A 858 12.20 5.67 -40.13
N TYR A 859 12.05 6.97 -39.91
CA TYR A 859 12.48 7.61 -38.69
C TYR A 859 11.63 8.83 -38.39
N THR A 860 11.40 9.05 -37.10
CA THR A 860 10.69 10.21 -36.58
C THR A 860 11.49 10.84 -35.45
N VAL A 861 11.41 12.16 -35.35
CA VAL A 861 11.87 12.92 -34.18
C VAL A 861 10.83 13.98 -33.91
N GLY A 862 10.28 13.98 -32.71
CA GLY A 862 9.25 14.92 -32.30
C GLY A 862 9.55 15.57 -30.96
N SER A 863 8.82 16.66 -30.74
CA SER A 863 8.84 17.42 -29.51
C SER A 863 7.43 17.87 -29.15
N ARG A 864 7.12 17.90 -27.86
CA ARG A 864 5.80 18.25 -27.35
C ARG A 864 5.92 19.09 -26.09
N TYR A 865 5.30 20.26 -26.10
CA TYR A 865 5.20 21.14 -24.94
C TYR A 865 3.86 20.97 -24.24
N VAL A 866 3.87 20.43 -23.02
CA VAL A 866 2.68 20.16 -22.20
C VAL A 866 2.10 21.48 -21.67
N TRP A 867 1.06 21.99 -22.33
CA TRP A 867 0.40 23.23 -21.95
C TRP A 867 -0.59 22.99 -20.83
N THR A 868 -1.52 22.05 -21.03
CA THR A 868 -2.50 21.58 -20.04
C THR A 868 -2.43 20.07 -19.91
N LYS A 869 -3.25 19.48 -19.04
CA LYS A 869 -3.36 18.02 -18.90
C LYS A 869 -3.94 17.29 -20.12
N TYR A 870 -4.56 18.03 -21.06
CA TYR A 870 -5.21 17.48 -22.25
C TYR A 870 -4.65 18.03 -23.56
N ILE A 871 -3.93 19.16 -23.52
CA ILE A 871 -3.50 19.88 -24.72
C ILE A 871 -2.01 20.16 -24.61
N SER A 872 -1.30 19.81 -25.67
CA SER A 872 0.10 20.14 -25.87
C SER A 872 0.33 20.77 -27.25
N LEU A 873 1.42 21.52 -27.39
CA LEU A 873 1.89 21.99 -28.69
C LEU A 873 2.98 21.05 -29.19
N GLY A 874 2.81 20.48 -30.38
CA GLY A 874 3.72 19.49 -30.94
C GLY A 874 4.40 19.98 -32.21
N ALA A 875 5.63 19.53 -32.42
CA ALA A 875 6.34 19.65 -33.68
C ALA A 875 7.16 18.38 -33.92
N HIS A 876 7.16 17.88 -35.15
CA HIS A 876 7.87 16.65 -35.51
C HIS A 876 8.49 16.76 -36.90
N TYR A 877 9.47 15.89 -37.14
CA TYR A 877 9.92 15.48 -38.46
C TYR A 877 9.66 13.99 -38.61
N ASP A 878 8.94 13.62 -39.66
CA ASP A 878 8.67 12.24 -40.04
C ASP A 878 9.24 11.99 -41.44
N SER A 879 9.91 10.85 -41.63
CA SER A 879 10.56 10.52 -42.91
C SER A 879 9.60 10.39 -44.09
N ASP A 880 8.32 10.09 -43.85
CA ASP A 880 7.27 9.98 -44.87
C ASP A 880 6.41 11.26 -44.96
N MET A 881 6.03 11.87 -43.83
CA MET A 881 5.16 13.07 -43.79
C MET A 881 5.91 14.41 -43.85
N GLY A 882 7.22 14.43 -43.57
CA GLY A 882 8.06 15.63 -43.50
C GLY A 882 7.91 16.41 -42.20
N LEU A 883 8.13 17.73 -42.24
CA LEU A 883 7.98 18.61 -41.08
C LEU A 883 6.51 18.90 -40.77
N GLY A 884 6.13 18.69 -39.51
CA GLY A 884 4.81 18.95 -38.98
C GLY A 884 4.86 19.79 -37.71
N ALA A 885 3.89 20.69 -37.54
CA ALA A 885 3.64 21.37 -36.27
C ALA A 885 2.14 21.55 -36.05
N GLY A 886 1.70 21.49 -34.79
CA GLY A 886 0.29 21.60 -34.45
C GLY A 886 -0.03 21.30 -32.99
N VAL A 887 -1.24 20.81 -32.75
CA VAL A 887 -1.78 20.55 -31.42
C VAL A 887 -1.85 19.06 -31.21
N VAL A 888 -1.41 18.61 -30.03
CA VAL A 888 -1.55 17.22 -29.57
C VAL A 888 -2.57 17.19 -28.44
N PHE A 889 -3.58 16.37 -28.60
CA PHE A 889 -4.59 16.06 -27.61
C PHE A 889 -4.19 14.79 -26.88
N THR A 890 -4.12 14.85 -25.55
CA THR A 890 -3.88 13.69 -24.69
C THR A 890 -5.17 13.38 -23.96
N TYR A 891 -5.65 12.14 -24.08
CA TYR A 891 -6.66 11.58 -23.21
C TYR A 891 -5.96 10.78 -22.13
#